data_AF-A0A2S7PJR5-F1
#
_entry.id   AF-A0A2S7PJR5-F1
#
_cell.length_a   1.000
_cell.length_b   1.000
_cell.length_c   1.000
_cell.angle_alpha   90.00
_cell.angle_beta   90.00
_cell.angle_gamma   90.00
#
_symmetry.space_group_name_H-M   'P 1'
#
loop_
_entity.id
_entity.type
_entity.pdbx_description
1 polymer ?
#
loop_
_entity_poly.entity_id
_entity_poly.type
_entity_poly.pdbx_seq_one_letter_code
_entity_poly.pdbx_strand_id
1 'polypeptide(L)'
;MAPSFLKDLKRRSKSSSNKTTDSSTGDSNGSSGSNGTYSTESNGFNSSKSQTSLNSSYGASTPPAMPHSVSASNLNGVAPIRPTVSTTSTNRYSVSGMSGLGSPSSKSALPVSPYSPRILSISDNTWVYQKVLSIYGTISDPSEVQIGGNLTVTRLDDGFPPTYWPVSESHFKALIYLTPGPNRLRFDFTSPKLANSNTSNPIHSSSLTLHMLPTLNSPPLQLAILLGKDSPATFDAVPARIEKEGNGLETAVRKFRMAAYLWQAFTAEQMYRNKLGRRTFRFEEEWMTGTSNHRDREQGIMRSEAKIHIIRSSKTVAELRHPDVAQQNENGSRRGDLFSFAMDDVRNYFQPKPGQKQYVSVLLLDAHWDKRQNLIVGHAALGGGGGELQLAIFGSQALQSYPSSIEEVVPAFSDCTTTDTNYVANDCNESGSNWEAANIGIGAHLHETGHLFGCPHQESGVMLRDYVTLNRSFTIREPYATRTKSKGGLVLPKDECSWHRLDVLRFRSHPSFALPTDPPRASDETVQVWPVDNGNLIVTAPSGVAYVEIFTGSDDLCHYWQEFGDGNGNGPIQRQVMLTEQDLRSRLPEDKKKAKLKISIKSFGGGSHEVDDFAQLTSKASKLKLKNGQMAFRSSKLGASQMEGSQPVEVIFDSAIHQTKIMTSVRVWSGFALDGIEFFYEDATSQVFGKRGGSPGDFGLGKSYALRLHFCNADILADTRRGEYITGFYVRSGLWLDGIAIMTSLGRKSQVFGNPNGGSGHTVIPPRGYNIAGVSGSCAAWTRCRNEIVPVPRMAQQNKHLDKQKRLLEKDTGHFSMIKMLHLADLITELNGTLYTNSLHAQSILTNGESGFCGVMSVFSSMRYCLGPPSAHANLWAALAFMPFGLFFDFMDGKVARWRKKSSLMGQELDSLADLISFGVSPAVAAFAIGLRTPVDHLFLTFFVLCGLTRLARFNITVANVPKDATGKSKYFEGTPIPTSLSIAALMSYWVSKGWILDNVPLGTVATGTSFEFHPVVGLFVLSGIMMTSKTIHIPKP
;
A
#
# COMPACT_ATOMS: atom_id res chain seq x y z
N MET A 1 -4.36 -32.87 -55.34
CA MET A 1 -5.15 -34.11 -55.22
C MET A 1 -4.73 -34.88 -53.97
N ALA A 2 -5.63 -35.67 -53.41
CA ALA A 2 -5.43 -36.62 -52.31
C ALA A 2 -6.54 -37.71 -52.45
N PRO A 3 -6.57 -38.82 -51.68
CA PRO A 3 -5.52 -39.55 -50.94
C PRO A 3 -5.51 -41.08 -51.27
N SER A 4 -4.60 -41.86 -50.65
CA SER A 4 -4.61 -43.34 -50.67
C SER A 4 -4.18 -43.94 -49.30
N PHE A 5 -4.33 -45.26 -49.08
CA PHE A 5 -4.67 -45.79 -47.73
C PHE A 5 -4.28 -47.26 -47.45
N LEU A 6 -3.71 -47.50 -46.25
CA LEU A 6 -3.51 -48.74 -45.45
C LEU A 6 -3.21 -50.11 -46.12
N LYS A 7 -2.12 -50.76 -45.64
CA LYS A 7 -2.01 -52.10 -44.99
C LYS A 7 -0.51 -52.50 -44.87
N ASP A 8 -0.01 -53.30 -43.92
CA ASP A 8 -0.61 -54.50 -43.29
C ASP A 8 -0.19 -54.75 -41.80
N LEU A 9 -0.79 -55.78 -41.19
CA LEU A 9 -0.74 -56.14 -39.74
C LEU A 9 -0.15 -57.54 -39.46
N LYS A 10 0.53 -57.70 -38.30
CA LYS A 10 0.57 -58.89 -37.37
C LYS A 10 1.78 -58.73 -36.41
N ARG A 11 1.78 -58.80 -35.06
CA ARG A 11 0.89 -59.17 -33.93
C ARG A 11 1.35 -60.43 -33.16
N ARG A 12 1.88 -60.21 -31.92
CA ARG A 12 1.97 -61.12 -30.74
C ARG A 12 2.92 -62.35 -30.83
N SER A 13 3.46 -62.94 -29.74
CA SER A 13 3.54 -62.59 -28.29
C SER A 13 4.37 -63.64 -27.49
N LYS A 14 4.76 -63.31 -26.23
CA LYS A 14 5.23 -64.21 -25.14
C LYS A 14 6.62 -64.85 -25.33
N SER A 15 7.33 -65.39 -24.32
CA SER A 15 7.59 -65.03 -22.90
C SER A 15 8.42 -66.15 -22.25
N SER A 16 9.55 -65.89 -21.57
CA SER A 16 10.04 -66.61 -20.35
C SER A 16 11.56 -66.50 -20.10
N SER A 17 11.90 -65.97 -18.93
CA SER A 17 12.84 -66.46 -17.91
C SER A 17 13.86 -67.58 -18.23
N ASN A 18 15.17 -67.28 -18.03
CA ASN A 18 16.17 -67.94 -17.15
C ASN A 18 17.57 -67.38 -17.52
N LYS A 19 18.45 -66.86 -16.65
CA LYS A 19 19.06 -67.32 -15.37
C LYS A 19 20.25 -68.28 -15.59
N THR A 20 21.31 -68.11 -14.79
CA THR A 20 22.56 -68.92 -14.67
C THR A 20 23.59 -68.75 -15.81
N THR A 21 24.92 -68.76 -15.62
CA THR A 21 25.82 -68.72 -14.43
C THR A 21 27.28 -68.50 -14.91
N ASP A 22 28.18 -68.05 -14.02
CA ASP A 22 29.62 -68.42 -13.96
C ASP A 22 30.55 -68.02 -15.15
N SER A 23 31.87 -67.83 -15.00
CA SER A 23 32.83 -67.88 -13.87
C SER A 23 34.14 -67.15 -14.21
N SER A 24 34.98 -66.86 -13.20
CA SER A 24 36.48 -66.93 -13.23
C SER A 24 37.29 -66.08 -14.25
N THR A 25 38.50 -65.57 -14.01
CA THR A 25 39.48 -65.51 -12.88
C THR A 25 40.59 -64.54 -13.33
N GLY A 26 41.38 -63.97 -12.42
CA GLY A 26 42.55 -63.17 -12.83
C GLY A 26 43.24 -62.42 -11.68
N ASP A 27 43.98 -63.14 -10.85
CA ASP A 27 44.80 -62.56 -9.77
C ASP A 27 46.05 -61.85 -10.30
N SER A 28 46.47 -60.78 -9.61
CA SER A 28 47.82 -60.73 -9.01
C SER A 28 48.01 -59.50 -8.09
N ASN A 29 48.23 -59.82 -6.80
CA ASN A 29 49.19 -59.23 -5.86
C ASN A 29 50.27 -58.31 -6.48
N GLY A 30 50.84 -57.31 -5.81
CA GLY A 30 50.92 -56.91 -4.39
C GLY A 30 51.97 -55.77 -4.31
N SER A 31 52.44 -55.23 -3.18
CA SER A 31 52.26 -55.56 -1.76
C SER A 31 52.92 -54.47 -0.89
N SER A 32 52.30 -54.11 0.23
CA SER A 32 52.94 -53.75 1.52
C SER A 32 53.94 -52.58 1.62
N GLY A 33 54.09 -51.86 2.74
CA GLY A 33 53.44 -51.94 4.07
C GLY A 33 53.72 -50.62 4.83
N SER A 34 52.91 -50.13 5.77
CA SER A 34 52.35 -50.71 7.01
C SER A 34 53.19 -50.36 8.26
N ASN A 35 52.53 -49.70 9.23
CA ASN A 35 52.68 -49.76 10.71
C ASN A 35 52.42 -48.36 11.31
N GLY A 36 51.61 -48.17 12.37
CA GLY A 36 50.78 -49.09 13.17
C GLY A 36 49.78 -48.27 14.03
N THR A 37 48.53 -48.70 14.30
CA THR A 37 48.06 -49.68 15.34
C THR A 37 48.35 -49.26 16.80
N TYR A 38 47.49 -49.43 17.82
CA TYR A 38 46.20 -50.14 18.03
C TYR A 38 45.43 -49.44 19.21
N SER A 39 44.10 -49.17 19.14
CA SER A 39 42.94 -49.87 19.81
C SER A 39 42.88 -49.83 21.36
N THR A 40 41.75 -50.04 22.08
CA THR A 40 40.46 -50.70 21.75
C THR A 40 39.29 -50.23 22.64
N GLU A 41 38.05 -50.57 22.21
CA GLU A 41 36.75 -50.61 22.93
C GLU A 41 36.01 -49.28 23.24
N SER A 42 34.67 -49.23 23.47
CA SER A 42 33.47 -50.01 23.01
C SER A 42 32.19 -49.22 23.44
N ASN A 43 30.90 -49.58 23.28
CA ASN A 43 30.15 -50.73 22.75
C ASN A 43 28.70 -50.28 22.37
N GLY A 44 27.86 -51.14 21.76
CA GLY A 44 26.38 -51.05 21.83
C GLY A 44 25.57 -50.70 20.56
N PHE A 45 24.91 -51.73 20.00
CA PHE A 45 23.73 -51.79 19.10
C PHE A 45 22.78 -50.56 19.01
N ASN A 46 22.02 -50.28 17.93
CA ASN A 46 21.27 -51.20 17.04
C ASN A 46 20.80 -50.59 15.68
N SER A 47 20.22 -51.42 14.79
CA SER A 47 19.74 -51.14 13.40
C SER A 47 18.62 -50.07 13.25
N SER A 48 18.32 -49.43 12.10
CA SER A 48 18.21 -49.87 10.67
C SER A 48 18.15 -48.64 9.74
N LYS A 49 18.79 -48.51 8.55
CA LYS A 49 18.62 -49.15 7.22
C LYS A 49 17.18 -49.22 6.66
N SER A 50 16.83 -48.93 5.39
CA SER A 50 17.42 -48.14 4.26
C SER A 50 16.53 -48.32 2.98
N GLN A 51 16.80 -47.55 1.89
CA GLN A 51 16.38 -47.78 0.47
C GLN A 51 14.91 -47.41 0.11
N THR A 52 14.55 -46.60 -0.91
CA THR A 52 14.92 -46.37 -2.35
C THR A 52 14.22 -47.29 -3.38
N SER A 53 13.34 -46.76 -4.25
CA SER A 53 13.50 -46.73 -5.74
C SER A 53 12.24 -46.38 -6.59
N LEU A 54 12.44 -45.47 -7.56
CA LEU A 54 12.02 -45.43 -8.98
C LEU A 54 10.59 -45.79 -9.52
N ASN A 55 10.06 -44.81 -10.27
CA ASN A 55 9.48 -44.85 -11.65
C ASN A 55 7.99 -45.16 -12.00
N SER A 56 7.36 -44.13 -12.59
CA SER A 56 6.56 -44.08 -13.84
C SER A 56 5.19 -44.78 -13.99
N SER A 57 4.15 -44.00 -14.32
CA SER A 57 3.30 -44.20 -15.54
C SER A 57 2.27 -43.07 -15.74
N TYR A 58 1.77 -42.93 -16.98
CA TYR A 58 0.78 -41.93 -17.45
C TYR A 58 -0.63 -42.13 -16.86
N GLY A 59 -1.43 -41.06 -16.80
CA GLY A 59 -2.90 -41.16 -16.71
C GLY A 59 -3.60 -39.85 -16.39
N ALA A 60 -4.46 -39.36 -17.29
CA ALA A 60 -5.30 -38.19 -17.04
C ALA A 60 -6.71 -38.60 -16.57
N SER A 61 -7.16 -38.05 -15.43
CA SER A 61 -8.59 -37.96 -15.07
C SER A 61 -8.82 -37.01 -13.89
N THR A 62 -9.90 -36.22 -14.00
CA THR A 62 -10.43 -35.29 -13.00
C THR A 62 -10.72 -35.93 -11.63
N PRO A 63 -10.46 -35.24 -10.50
CA PRO A 63 -11.09 -35.55 -9.21
C PRO A 63 -12.45 -34.82 -9.05
N PRO A 64 -13.38 -35.37 -8.24
CA PRO A 64 -14.78 -34.93 -8.17
C PRO A 64 -15.04 -33.87 -7.09
N ALA A 65 -16.30 -33.42 -7.03
CA ALA A 65 -16.76 -32.37 -6.13
C ALA A 65 -17.26 -32.88 -4.75
N MET A 66 -16.99 -32.08 -3.70
CA MET A 66 -17.81 -31.92 -2.47
C MET A 66 -17.83 -33.11 -1.47
N PRO A 67 -17.92 -32.88 -0.12
CA PRO A 67 -18.97 -32.07 0.52
C PRO A 67 -18.54 -31.04 1.58
N HIS A 68 -19.46 -30.10 1.86
CA HIS A 68 -19.40 -29.15 2.97
C HIS A 68 -19.88 -29.74 4.32
N SER A 69 -19.63 -28.97 5.39
CA SER A 69 -19.86 -29.19 6.84
C SER A 69 -18.63 -29.82 7.52
N VAL A 70 -18.11 -29.32 8.65
CA VAL A 70 -18.79 -28.83 9.86
C VAL A 70 -18.05 -27.62 10.50
N SER A 71 -18.82 -26.75 11.17
CA SER A 71 -18.54 -25.77 12.25
C SER A 71 -17.16 -25.12 12.44
N ALA A 72 -17.17 -23.80 12.64
CA ALA A 72 -16.04 -23.03 13.17
C ALA A 72 -15.94 -23.11 14.71
N SER A 73 -14.78 -23.51 15.23
CA SER A 73 -14.27 -23.08 16.54
C SER A 73 -12.80 -23.44 16.73
N ASN A 74 -12.00 -22.46 17.16
CA ASN A 74 -10.68 -22.58 17.80
C ASN A 74 -9.56 -23.36 17.08
N LEU A 75 -8.57 -22.62 16.57
CA LEU A 75 -7.15 -22.93 16.84
C LEU A 75 -6.30 -21.66 16.68
N ASN A 76 -5.61 -21.25 17.75
CA ASN A 76 -4.69 -20.13 17.75
C ASN A 76 -3.44 -20.48 16.92
N GLY A 77 -3.29 -19.85 15.75
CA GLY A 77 -2.06 -19.88 14.94
C GLY A 77 -1.43 -18.49 14.91
N VAL A 78 -0.17 -18.39 15.36
CA VAL A 78 0.57 -17.12 15.46
C VAL A 78 0.72 -16.47 14.08
N ALA A 79 0.19 -15.25 13.94
CA ALA A 79 0.41 -14.44 12.74
C ALA A 79 1.90 -14.05 12.60
N PRO A 80 2.47 -14.04 11.39
CA PRO A 80 3.89 -13.71 11.21
C PRO A 80 4.19 -12.28 11.67
N ILE A 81 5.22 -12.14 12.51
CA ILE A 81 5.61 -10.88 13.11
C ILE A 81 6.07 -9.90 12.03
N ARG A 82 5.43 -8.73 12.00
CA ARG A 82 5.78 -7.60 11.12
C ARG A 82 7.17 -7.08 11.53
N PRO A 83 8.20 -7.11 10.66
CA PRO A 83 9.55 -6.70 11.05
C PRO A 83 9.61 -5.19 11.31
N THR A 84 10.13 -4.81 12.46
CA THR A 84 10.46 -3.43 12.83
C THR A 84 11.77 -3.01 12.15
N VAL A 85 11.78 -1.88 11.47
CA VAL A 85 13.01 -1.29 10.92
C VAL A 85 13.86 -0.74 12.06
N SER A 86 14.94 -1.44 12.42
CA SER A 86 15.95 -0.94 13.35
C SER A 86 16.95 -0.04 12.63
N THR A 87 16.80 1.28 12.76
CA THR A 87 17.83 2.24 12.36
C THR A 87 18.95 2.26 13.39
N THR A 88 19.86 1.29 13.29
CA THR A 88 21.07 1.23 14.10
C THR A 88 22.29 1.24 13.18
N SER A 89 23.14 2.26 13.29
CA SER A 89 24.40 2.33 12.55
C SER A 89 25.39 1.29 13.08
N THR A 90 25.47 0.12 12.44
CA THR A 90 26.38 -0.96 12.87
C THR A 90 27.77 -0.77 12.28
N ASN A 91 28.74 -0.50 13.14
CA ASN A 91 30.17 -0.52 12.78
C ASN A 91 30.64 -1.95 12.41
N ARG A 92 31.65 -2.00 11.55
CA ARG A 92 32.28 -3.16 10.88
C ARG A 92 32.50 -4.40 11.74
N TYR A 93 32.50 -5.56 11.07
CA TYR A 93 33.44 -6.66 11.36
C TYR A 93 34.03 -7.22 10.07
N SER A 94 35.32 -7.53 10.09
CA SER A 94 36.06 -8.23 9.03
C SER A 94 37.10 -9.14 9.68
N VAL A 95 37.35 -10.33 9.12
CA VAL A 95 38.16 -11.37 9.77
C VAL A 95 39.38 -11.72 8.91
N SER A 96 40.55 -11.79 9.52
CA SER A 96 41.75 -12.36 8.91
C SER A 96 41.62 -13.87 8.80
N GLY A 97 41.92 -14.44 7.63
CA GLY A 97 41.99 -15.89 7.47
C GLY A 97 43.21 -16.47 8.19
N MET A 98 42.99 -17.23 9.26
CA MET A 98 44.01 -18.07 9.89
C MET A 98 43.49 -19.50 10.05
N SER A 99 43.98 -20.40 9.20
CA SER A 99 43.90 -21.84 9.42
C SER A 99 45.06 -22.27 10.32
N GLY A 100 44.76 -22.74 11.53
CA GLY A 100 45.75 -23.36 12.43
C GLY A 100 46.35 -22.43 13.47
N LEU A 101 45.57 -22.08 14.51
CA LEU A 101 46.00 -21.81 15.88
C LEU A 101 44.75 -21.80 16.79
N GLY A 102 44.92 -22.10 18.08
CA GLY A 102 43.81 -22.35 19.00
C GLY A 102 42.87 -21.16 19.23
N SER A 103 41.66 -21.45 19.72
CA SER A 103 40.59 -20.48 19.98
C SER A 103 41.06 -19.29 20.84
N PRO A 104 40.93 -18.03 20.37
CA PRO A 104 41.29 -16.86 21.15
C PRO A 104 40.25 -16.55 22.24
N SER A 105 40.72 -15.98 23.35
CA SER A 105 39.87 -15.54 24.45
C SER A 105 39.06 -14.28 24.11
N SER A 106 37.92 -14.11 24.78
CA SER A 106 36.80 -13.23 24.37
C SER A 106 37.00 -11.71 24.54
N LYS A 107 38.24 -11.19 24.45
CA LYS A 107 38.55 -9.75 24.68
C LYS A 107 39.58 -9.10 23.73
N SER A 108 39.87 -9.66 22.55
CA SER A 108 40.65 -8.95 21.52
C SER A 108 39.89 -8.82 20.20
N ALA A 109 39.67 -7.59 19.75
CA ALA A 109 39.21 -7.32 18.39
C ALA A 109 40.43 -7.40 17.45
N LEU A 110 40.38 -8.29 16.46
CA LEU A 110 41.41 -8.37 15.42
C LEU A 110 41.50 -7.02 14.68
N PRO A 111 42.71 -6.50 14.38
CA PRO A 111 42.86 -5.24 13.66
C PRO A 111 42.31 -5.35 12.24
N VAL A 112 41.17 -4.70 12.01
CA VAL A 112 40.56 -4.53 10.68
C VAL A 112 41.51 -3.75 9.79
N SER A 113 41.87 -4.30 8.63
CA SER A 113 42.74 -3.61 7.69
C SER A 113 42.11 -2.29 7.22
N PRO A 114 42.85 -1.16 7.17
CA PRO A 114 42.29 0.12 6.73
C PRO A 114 41.76 0.09 5.29
N TYR A 115 42.32 -0.80 4.45
CA TYR A 115 41.96 -1.01 3.05
C TYR A 115 40.84 -2.04 2.83
N SER A 116 40.20 -2.57 3.88
CA SER A 116 39.02 -3.44 3.71
C SER A 116 37.87 -2.71 2.99
N PRO A 117 37.20 -3.32 1.98
CA PRO A 117 36.12 -2.68 1.23
C PRO A 117 34.94 -2.25 2.11
N ARG A 118 34.51 -0.99 1.98
CA ARG A 118 33.37 -0.39 2.66
C ARG A 118 32.22 -0.25 1.66
N ILE A 119 31.19 -1.09 1.77
CA ILE A 119 29.98 -0.98 0.93
C ILE A 119 29.13 0.17 1.47
N LEU A 120 28.68 1.09 0.60
CA LEU A 120 27.96 2.30 0.98
C LEU A 120 26.51 2.34 0.46
N SER A 121 26.20 1.66 -0.65
CA SER A 121 24.86 1.69 -1.26
C SER A 121 23.83 0.75 -0.63
N ILE A 122 24.27 -0.18 0.23
CA ILE A 122 23.41 -1.18 0.87
C ILE A 122 24.00 -1.65 2.20
N SER A 123 23.14 -1.99 3.16
CA SER A 123 23.50 -2.46 4.51
C SER A 123 23.41 -3.99 4.63
N ASP A 124 24.07 -4.56 5.64
CA ASP A 124 24.02 -5.99 5.91
C ASP A 124 22.61 -6.49 6.29
N ASN A 125 22.30 -7.74 5.94
CA ASN A 125 20.99 -8.40 6.09
C ASN A 125 19.80 -7.64 5.45
N THR A 126 20.07 -6.80 4.44
CA THR A 126 19.01 -6.07 3.71
C THR A 126 18.26 -7.01 2.76
N TRP A 127 16.94 -6.79 2.66
CA TRP A 127 16.07 -7.45 1.68
C TRP A 127 16.09 -6.71 0.34
N VAL A 128 16.25 -7.46 -0.75
CA VAL A 128 16.29 -6.98 -2.15
C VAL A 128 15.36 -7.82 -3.03
N TYR A 129 14.94 -7.26 -4.16
CA TYR A 129 13.82 -7.80 -4.96
C TYR A 129 14.20 -8.08 -6.43
N GLN A 130 15.48 -7.89 -6.75
CA GLN A 130 16.07 -8.02 -8.07
C GLN A 130 17.16 -9.09 -8.11
N LYS A 131 17.45 -9.60 -9.30
CA LYS A 131 18.44 -10.66 -9.51
C LYS A 131 19.86 -10.13 -9.63
N VAL A 132 20.03 -9.02 -10.33
CA VAL A 132 21.32 -8.32 -10.45
C VAL A 132 21.24 -7.03 -9.66
N LEU A 133 22.15 -6.88 -8.68
CA LEU A 133 22.23 -5.72 -7.80
C LEU A 133 23.49 -4.91 -8.15
N SER A 134 23.34 -3.61 -8.44
CA SER A 134 24.47 -2.68 -8.45
C SER A 134 24.80 -2.23 -7.03
N ILE A 135 26.08 -2.29 -6.67
CA ILE A 135 26.61 -1.69 -5.43
C ILE A 135 27.70 -0.67 -5.70
N TYR A 136 27.84 0.26 -4.77
CA TYR A 136 28.91 1.26 -4.72
C TYR A 136 29.55 1.27 -3.33
N GLY A 137 30.86 1.49 -3.29
CA GLY A 137 31.63 1.55 -2.06
C GLY A 137 33.01 2.17 -2.23
N THR A 138 33.75 2.21 -1.13
CA THR A 138 35.13 2.73 -1.09
C THR A 138 36.12 1.73 -0.49
N ILE A 139 37.37 1.88 -0.88
CA ILE A 139 38.53 1.28 -0.22
C ILE A 139 39.13 2.35 0.68
N SER A 140 39.31 2.08 1.98
CA SER A 140 39.78 3.10 2.95
C SER A 140 38.94 4.40 2.91
N ASP A 141 39.53 5.54 3.26
CA ASP A 141 38.92 6.86 3.11
C ASP A 141 39.53 7.58 1.89
N PRO A 142 38.76 7.91 0.84
CA PRO A 142 39.28 8.58 -0.35
C PRO A 142 39.88 9.98 -0.10
N SER A 143 39.55 10.62 1.03
CA SER A 143 40.12 11.92 1.39
C SER A 143 41.51 11.82 2.02
N GLU A 144 41.85 10.67 2.61
CA GLU A 144 43.16 10.39 3.21
C GLU A 144 44.09 9.69 2.20
N VAL A 145 43.58 8.67 1.50
CA VAL A 145 44.38 7.83 0.60
C VAL A 145 43.57 7.50 -0.66
N GLN A 146 44.11 7.87 -1.82
CA GLN A 146 43.59 7.47 -3.13
C GLN A 146 44.35 6.26 -3.67
N ILE A 147 43.71 5.09 -3.70
CA ILE A 147 44.31 3.85 -4.18
C ILE A 147 43.51 3.21 -5.32
N GLY A 148 44.23 2.77 -6.35
CA GLY A 148 43.68 1.95 -7.44
C GLY A 148 44.03 0.48 -7.25
N GLY A 149 43.23 -0.42 -7.81
CA GLY A 149 43.41 -1.87 -7.67
C GLY A 149 42.23 -2.64 -8.23
N ASN A 150 42.08 -3.90 -7.80
CA ASN A 150 41.00 -4.78 -8.20
C ASN A 150 40.24 -5.30 -6.98
N LEU A 151 38.92 -5.31 -7.08
CA LEU A 151 38.00 -5.90 -6.13
C LEU A 151 37.52 -7.25 -6.69
N THR A 152 37.70 -8.32 -5.92
CA THR A 152 37.10 -9.63 -6.22
C THR A 152 35.83 -9.79 -5.39
N VAL A 153 34.71 -10.10 -6.05
CA VAL A 153 33.44 -10.40 -5.39
C VAL A 153 33.17 -11.89 -5.53
N THR A 154 33.17 -12.59 -4.41
CA THR A 154 32.92 -14.03 -4.33
C THR A 154 31.62 -14.28 -3.56
N ARG A 155 30.76 -15.16 -4.09
CA ARG A 155 29.59 -15.66 -3.37
C ARG A 155 29.89 -17.04 -2.77
N LEU A 156 29.51 -17.24 -1.51
CA LEU A 156 30.00 -18.35 -0.68
C LEU A 156 29.03 -19.55 -0.59
N ASP A 157 27.85 -19.47 -1.18
CA ASP A 157 26.74 -20.42 -0.95
C ASP A 157 26.28 -21.22 -2.19
N ASP A 158 26.45 -20.73 -3.41
CA ASP A 158 25.90 -21.39 -4.62
C ASP A 158 26.93 -21.69 -5.74
N GLY A 159 28.22 -21.41 -5.50
CA GLY A 159 29.28 -21.68 -6.48
C GLY A 159 29.27 -20.80 -7.74
N PHE A 160 28.52 -19.69 -7.77
CA PHE A 160 28.66 -18.70 -8.85
C PHE A 160 30.10 -18.17 -8.93
N PRO A 161 30.73 -18.13 -10.12
CA PRO A 161 32.15 -17.77 -10.24
C PRO A 161 32.47 -16.37 -9.69
N PRO A 162 33.65 -16.17 -9.07
CA PRO A 162 34.08 -14.85 -8.62
C PRO A 162 34.12 -13.83 -9.76
N THR A 163 33.67 -12.61 -9.51
CA THR A 163 33.70 -11.51 -10.48
C THR A 163 34.72 -10.44 -10.05
N TYR A 164 35.32 -9.77 -11.04
CA TYR A 164 36.43 -8.85 -10.84
C TYR A 164 36.05 -7.43 -11.29
N TRP A 165 36.28 -6.45 -10.43
CA TRP A 165 35.83 -5.07 -10.61
C TRP A 165 36.97 -4.07 -10.37
N PRO A 166 37.14 -3.05 -11.22
CA PRO A 166 38.21 -2.07 -11.05
C PRO A 166 37.91 -1.14 -9.87
N VAL A 167 38.97 -0.79 -9.14
CA VAL A 167 38.98 0.28 -8.13
C VAL A 167 39.82 1.44 -8.68
N SER A 168 39.26 2.64 -8.68
CA SER A 168 39.97 3.88 -9.07
C SER A 168 39.80 4.93 -7.98
N GLU A 169 40.89 5.57 -7.57
CA GLU A 169 40.90 6.65 -6.56
C GLU A 169 40.10 6.28 -5.29
N SER A 170 40.27 5.05 -4.81
CA SER A 170 39.57 4.48 -3.65
C SER A 170 38.06 4.24 -3.83
N HIS A 171 37.50 4.38 -5.03
CA HIS A 171 36.10 4.10 -5.34
C HIS A 171 35.92 2.82 -6.17
N PHE A 172 34.83 2.08 -5.93
CA PHE A 172 34.44 0.91 -6.73
C PHE A 172 32.93 0.88 -6.97
N LYS A 173 32.54 0.24 -8.09
CA LYS A 173 31.17 -0.20 -8.38
C LYS A 173 31.22 -1.67 -8.79
N ALA A 174 30.23 -2.46 -8.41
CA ALA A 174 30.15 -3.87 -8.76
C ALA A 174 28.70 -4.32 -8.98
N LEU A 175 28.49 -5.19 -9.96
CA LEU A 175 27.25 -5.94 -10.12
C LEU A 175 27.37 -7.29 -9.42
N ILE A 176 26.36 -7.61 -8.61
CA ILE A 176 26.26 -8.87 -7.88
C ILE A 176 25.07 -9.65 -8.45
N TYR A 177 25.33 -10.89 -8.87
CA TYR A 177 24.29 -11.85 -9.20
C TYR A 177 23.77 -12.51 -7.91
N LEU A 178 22.44 -12.55 -7.76
CA LEU A 178 21.74 -13.04 -6.56
C LEU A 178 20.76 -14.16 -6.93
N THR A 179 20.53 -15.05 -5.98
CA THR A 179 19.53 -16.12 -6.05
C THR A 179 18.50 -15.95 -4.93
N PRO A 180 17.24 -16.38 -5.12
CA PRO A 180 16.22 -16.30 -4.06
C PRO A 180 16.69 -16.93 -2.75
N GLY A 181 16.51 -16.21 -1.64
CA GLY A 181 17.01 -16.59 -0.31
C GLY A 181 18.21 -15.77 0.17
N PRO A 182 18.96 -16.24 1.19
CA PRO A 182 20.18 -15.60 1.65
C PRO A 182 21.30 -15.75 0.63
N ASN A 183 22.09 -14.68 0.46
CA ASN A 183 23.27 -14.60 -0.41
C ASN A 183 24.44 -14.08 0.43
N ARG A 184 25.44 -14.92 0.71
CA ARG A 184 26.63 -14.60 1.49
C ARG A 184 27.76 -14.20 0.56
N LEU A 185 28.16 -12.95 0.65
CA LEU A 185 29.12 -12.31 -0.26
C LEU A 185 30.41 -11.97 0.50
N ARG A 186 31.53 -12.11 -0.20
CA ARG A 186 32.87 -11.73 0.25
C ARG A 186 33.49 -10.79 -0.78
N PHE A 187 34.12 -9.73 -0.29
CA PHE A 187 34.75 -8.67 -1.06
C PHE A 187 36.23 -8.60 -0.70
N ASP A 188 37.11 -8.99 -1.61
CA ASP A 188 38.56 -8.99 -1.40
C ASP A 188 39.23 -7.92 -2.27
N PHE A 189 39.94 -6.97 -1.66
CA PHE A 189 40.68 -5.93 -2.37
C PHE A 189 42.16 -6.28 -2.55
N THR A 190 42.69 -5.99 -3.74
CA THR A 190 44.09 -6.17 -4.09
C THR A 190 44.61 -4.94 -4.85
N SER A 191 45.85 -4.52 -4.61
CA SER A 191 46.48 -3.42 -5.34
C SER A 191 47.96 -3.68 -5.60
N PRO A 192 48.49 -3.42 -6.80
CA PRO A 192 49.94 -3.46 -7.05
C PRO A 192 50.75 -2.50 -6.16
N LYS A 193 50.11 -1.44 -5.63
CA LYS A 193 50.76 -0.49 -4.70
C LYS A 193 50.84 -1.01 -3.26
N LEU A 194 50.06 -2.03 -2.92
CA LEU A 194 50.12 -2.74 -1.64
C LEU A 194 50.83 -4.07 -1.91
N ALA A 195 52.16 -4.04 -1.87
CA ALA A 195 52.94 -5.25 -2.09
C ALA A 195 52.53 -6.34 -1.09
N ASN A 196 52.09 -7.49 -1.61
CA ASN A 196 51.93 -8.70 -0.81
C ASN A 196 53.33 -9.22 -0.44
N SER A 197 53.94 -8.62 0.59
CA SER A 197 55.16 -9.12 1.20
C SER A 197 55.01 -10.61 1.52
N ASN A 198 56.04 -11.40 1.17
CA ASN A 198 56.03 -12.84 1.35
C ASN A 198 55.62 -13.22 2.79
N THR A 199 54.65 -14.13 2.90
CA THR A 199 54.07 -14.71 4.13
C THR A 199 53.15 -13.81 4.99
N SER A 200 51.99 -14.36 5.35
CA SER A 200 51.14 -13.95 6.48
C SER A 200 50.49 -12.55 6.54
N ASN A 201 50.39 -11.80 5.44
CA ASN A 201 49.66 -10.52 5.43
C ASN A 201 48.12 -10.68 5.36
N PRO A 202 47.34 -9.80 6.03
CA PRO A 202 45.88 -9.93 6.13
C PRO A 202 45.17 -9.53 4.83
N ILE A 203 44.40 -10.46 4.26
CA ILE A 203 43.57 -10.21 3.07
C ILE A 203 42.59 -9.06 3.36
N HIS A 204 42.62 -7.99 2.56
CA HIS A 204 41.75 -6.82 2.68
C HIS A 204 40.30 -7.19 2.36
N SER A 205 39.63 -7.80 3.33
CA SER A 205 38.35 -8.48 3.14
C SER A 205 37.21 -7.73 3.84
N SER A 206 36.02 -7.78 3.26
CA SER A 206 34.75 -7.57 3.98
C SER A 206 33.70 -8.57 3.50
N SER A 207 32.61 -8.71 4.26
CA SER A 207 31.53 -9.64 3.95
C SER A 207 30.17 -8.96 4.11
N LEU A 208 29.18 -9.45 3.35
CA LEU A 208 27.82 -8.92 3.34
C LEU A 208 26.84 -10.08 3.11
N THR A 209 25.75 -10.13 3.87
CA THR A 209 24.64 -11.06 3.64
C THR A 209 23.44 -10.28 3.11
N LEU A 210 22.87 -10.72 2.00
CA LEU A 210 21.68 -10.09 1.39
C LEU A 210 20.57 -11.12 1.21
N HIS A 211 19.32 -10.71 1.38
CA HIS A 211 18.17 -11.60 1.22
C HIS A 211 17.38 -11.22 -0.03
N MET A 212 17.46 -12.03 -1.08
CA MET A 212 16.72 -11.81 -2.32
C MET A 212 15.34 -12.47 -2.23
N LEU A 213 14.27 -11.70 -2.45
CA LEU A 213 12.88 -12.16 -2.45
C LEU A 213 12.20 -11.78 -3.77
N PRO A 214 11.88 -12.73 -4.66
CA PRO A 214 11.25 -12.40 -5.94
C PRO A 214 9.80 -11.94 -5.75
N THR A 215 9.40 -10.87 -6.44
CA THR A 215 8.06 -10.25 -6.36
C THR A 215 7.04 -10.98 -7.25
N LEU A 216 6.83 -12.28 -7.03
CA LEU A 216 6.04 -13.14 -7.92
C LEU A 216 4.60 -12.65 -8.18
N ASN A 217 3.99 -11.97 -7.20
CA ASN A 217 2.65 -11.37 -7.28
C ASN A 217 2.58 -10.13 -8.20
N SER A 218 3.72 -9.52 -8.53
CA SER A 218 3.80 -8.37 -9.44
C SER A 218 3.88 -8.86 -10.89
N PRO A 219 3.19 -8.20 -11.84
CA PRO A 219 3.25 -8.59 -13.25
C PRO A 219 4.66 -8.37 -13.81
N PRO A 220 5.25 -9.36 -14.52
CA PRO A 220 6.59 -9.25 -15.05
C PRO A 220 6.66 -8.28 -16.25
N LEU A 221 7.85 -7.77 -16.52
CA LEU A 221 8.23 -7.34 -17.86
C LEU A 221 8.62 -8.60 -18.65
N GLN A 222 7.93 -8.86 -19.75
CA GLN A 222 8.29 -9.89 -20.71
C GLN A 222 9.36 -9.34 -21.67
N LEU A 223 10.34 -10.18 -22.01
CA LEU A 223 11.36 -9.87 -23.00
C LEU A 223 11.11 -10.71 -24.25
N ALA A 224 11.11 -10.08 -25.42
CA ALA A 224 10.95 -10.78 -26.69
C ALA A 224 12.00 -10.33 -27.71
N ILE A 225 12.37 -11.24 -28.60
CA ILE A 225 13.11 -10.94 -29.82
C ILE A 225 12.17 -11.25 -30.98
N LEU A 226 11.87 -10.23 -31.79
CA LEU A 226 11.03 -10.35 -32.98
C LEU A 226 11.91 -10.35 -34.22
N LEU A 227 11.66 -11.31 -35.12
CA LEU A 227 12.37 -11.46 -36.38
C LEU A 227 11.40 -11.83 -37.52
N GLY A 228 11.71 -11.44 -38.75
CA GLY A 228 10.93 -11.77 -39.94
C GLY A 228 10.75 -13.29 -40.13
N LYS A 229 9.66 -13.72 -40.76
CA LYS A 229 9.40 -15.16 -41.01
C LYS A 229 10.55 -15.87 -41.73
N ASP A 230 11.19 -15.17 -42.67
CA ASP A 230 12.33 -15.57 -43.49
C ASP A 230 13.70 -15.12 -42.92
N SER A 231 13.73 -14.58 -41.69
CA SER A 231 14.96 -14.06 -41.10
C SER A 231 16.03 -15.14 -40.89
N PRO A 232 17.31 -14.85 -41.22
CA PRO A 232 18.46 -15.67 -40.87
C PRO A 232 18.80 -15.62 -39.37
N ALA A 233 18.09 -14.80 -38.59
CA ALA A 233 18.28 -14.58 -37.16
C ALA A 233 19.69 -14.08 -36.78
N THR A 234 20.19 -13.10 -37.54
CA THR A 234 21.48 -12.43 -37.34
C THR A 234 21.32 -10.91 -37.23
N PHE A 235 22.17 -10.26 -36.44
CA PHE A 235 22.24 -8.79 -36.32
C PHE A 235 23.54 -8.22 -36.91
N ASP A 236 23.60 -6.90 -37.09
CA ASP A 236 24.78 -6.22 -37.67
C ASP A 236 25.96 -6.18 -36.69
N ALA A 237 27.13 -6.56 -37.19
CA ALA A 237 28.39 -6.51 -36.46
C ALA A 237 29.57 -6.38 -37.44
N VAL A 238 30.70 -5.82 -36.97
CA VAL A 238 31.94 -5.79 -37.76
C VAL A 238 32.51 -7.21 -37.95
N PRO A 239 33.16 -7.54 -39.08
CA PRO A 239 33.63 -8.91 -39.37
C PRO A 239 34.48 -9.54 -38.25
N ALA A 240 35.40 -8.77 -37.65
CA ALA A 240 36.24 -9.23 -36.54
C ALA A 240 35.45 -9.60 -35.27
N ARG A 241 34.27 -9.00 -35.04
CA ARG A 241 33.36 -9.43 -33.96
C ARG A 241 32.52 -10.64 -34.34
N ILE A 242 32.12 -10.76 -35.61
CA ILE A 242 31.42 -11.96 -36.10
C ILE A 242 32.30 -13.20 -35.88
N GLU A 243 33.59 -13.12 -36.21
CA GLU A 243 34.57 -14.19 -35.98
C GLU A 243 34.78 -14.51 -34.49
N LYS A 244 34.83 -13.48 -33.63
CA LYS A 244 35.14 -13.63 -32.20
C LYS A 244 33.95 -14.03 -31.32
N GLU A 245 32.78 -13.45 -31.56
CA GLU A 245 31.60 -13.53 -30.67
C GLU A 245 30.35 -14.15 -31.34
N GLY A 246 30.35 -14.23 -32.67
CA GLY A 246 29.17 -14.53 -33.49
C GLY A 246 28.13 -13.40 -33.47
N ASN A 247 27.31 -13.33 -34.53
CA ASN A 247 26.18 -12.39 -34.62
C ASN A 247 24.81 -13.08 -34.74
N GLY A 248 24.72 -14.36 -34.38
CA GLY A 248 23.48 -15.14 -34.43
C GLY A 248 22.58 -14.95 -33.20
N LEU A 249 21.39 -15.57 -33.27
CA LEU A 249 20.32 -15.48 -32.28
C LEU A 249 20.76 -15.74 -30.83
N GLU A 250 21.59 -16.75 -30.59
CA GLU A 250 22.05 -17.08 -29.23
C GLU A 250 22.91 -15.94 -28.63
N THR A 251 23.75 -15.30 -29.43
CA THR A 251 24.51 -14.12 -28.99
C THR A 251 23.58 -12.93 -28.74
N ALA A 252 22.56 -12.73 -29.59
CA ALA A 252 21.55 -11.70 -29.39
C ALA A 252 20.76 -11.91 -28.09
N VAL A 253 20.31 -13.14 -27.80
CA VAL A 253 19.62 -13.53 -26.56
C VAL A 253 20.48 -13.21 -25.33
N ARG A 254 21.78 -13.59 -25.34
CA ARG A 254 22.70 -13.28 -24.21
C ARG A 254 22.87 -11.78 -23.99
N LYS A 255 23.17 -11.04 -25.06
CA LYS A 255 23.39 -9.58 -24.99
C LYS A 255 22.12 -8.82 -24.59
N PHE A 256 20.94 -9.24 -25.07
CA PHE A 256 19.67 -8.63 -24.69
C PHE A 256 19.29 -8.94 -23.23
N ARG A 257 19.52 -10.18 -22.76
CA ARG A 257 19.31 -10.54 -21.34
C ARG A 257 20.16 -9.70 -20.41
N MET A 258 21.45 -9.52 -20.74
CA MET A 258 22.35 -8.73 -19.90
C MET A 258 21.92 -7.25 -19.88
N ALA A 259 21.53 -6.67 -21.02
CA ALA A 259 20.93 -5.33 -21.07
C ALA A 259 19.70 -5.21 -20.15
N ALA A 260 18.79 -6.19 -20.18
CA ALA A 260 17.62 -6.20 -19.30
C ALA A 260 17.98 -6.30 -17.80
N TYR A 261 18.99 -7.10 -17.43
CA TYR A 261 19.51 -7.11 -16.06
C TYR A 261 20.17 -5.79 -15.64
N LEU A 262 20.86 -5.09 -16.55
CA LEU A 262 21.37 -3.74 -16.29
C LEU A 262 20.22 -2.75 -16.02
N TRP A 263 19.15 -2.78 -16.81
CA TRP A 263 17.95 -1.96 -16.57
C TRP A 263 17.33 -2.22 -15.18
N GLN A 264 17.22 -3.49 -14.80
CA GLN A 264 16.68 -3.90 -13.51
C GLN A 264 17.56 -3.38 -12.35
N ALA A 265 18.87 -3.54 -12.46
CA ALA A 265 19.86 -3.11 -11.46
C ALA A 265 19.90 -1.58 -11.31
N PHE A 266 19.96 -0.86 -12.43
CA PHE A 266 19.91 0.60 -12.49
C PHE A 266 18.64 1.14 -11.84
N THR A 267 17.48 0.66 -12.29
CA THR A 267 16.19 1.17 -11.82
C THR A 267 15.99 0.91 -10.33
N ALA A 268 16.40 -0.26 -9.81
CA ALA A 268 16.34 -0.55 -8.38
C ALA A 268 17.20 0.40 -7.52
N GLU A 269 18.38 0.78 -8.00
CA GLU A 269 19.28 1.72 -7.33
C GLU A 269 18.72 3.16 -7.38
N GLN A 270 18.22 3.60 -8.54
CA GLN A 270 17.60 4.92 -8.71
C GLN A 270 16.35 5.09 -7.82
N MET A 271 15.51 4.06 -7.71
CA MET A 271 14.34 4.04 -6.81
C MET A 271 14.75 4.12 -5.33
N TYR A 272 15.83 3.43 -4.95
CA TYR A 272 16.37 3.48 -3.59
C TYR A 272 16.93 4.86 -3.24
N ARG A 273 17.76 5.46 -4.12
CA ARG A 273 18.31 6.82 -3.94
C ARG A 273 17.21 7.88 -3.87
N ASN A 274 16.10 7.67 -4.60
CA ASN A 274 14.90 8.49 -4.52
C ASN A 274 14.03 8.27 -3.25
N LYS A 275 14.50 7.47 -2.28
CA LYS A 275 13.79 7.18 -1.01
C LYS A 275 12.43 6.49 -1.18
N LEU A 276 12.19 5.81 -2.31
CA LEU A 276 10.94 5.08 -2.59
C LEU A 276 11.04 3.57 -2.30
N GLY A 277 12.14 3.14 -1.68
CA GLY A 277 12.52 1.75 -1.48
C GLY A 277 13.18 1.15 -2.73
N ARG A 278 13.96 0.09 -2.55
CA ARG A 278 14.72 -0.60 -3.61
C ARG A 278 13.79 -1.49 -4.45
N ARG A 279 12.89 -0.87 -5.22
CA ARG A 279 11.88 -1.54 -6.06
C ARG A 279 12.25 -1.47 -7.54
N THR A 280 11.85 -2.49 -8.29
CA THR A 280 12.02 -2.59 -9.75
C THR A 280 11.06 -3.63 -10.30
N PHE A 281 10.94 -3.74 -11.63
CA PHE A 281 10.19 -4.80 -12.29
C PHE A 281 10.94 -6.14 -12.24
N ARG A 282 10.18 -7.25 -12.20
CA ARG A 282 10.72 -8.60 -12.38
C ARG A 282 10.59 -9.06 -13.84
N PHE A 283 11.30 -10.12 -14.18
CA PHE A 283 11.12 -10.85 -15.45
C PHE A 283 10.29 -12.12 -15.24
N GLU A 284 9.82 -12.72 -16.34
CA GLU A 284 9.59 -14.17 -16.39
C GLU A 284 10.95 -14.88 -16.42
N GLU A 285 11.09 -15.98 -15.68
CA GLU A 285 12.34 -16.74 -15.60
C GLU A 285 12.13 -18.19 -16.05
N GLU A 286 13.17 -18.77 -16.63
CA GLU A 286 13.22 -20.14 -17.12
C GLU A 286 14.50 -20.83 -16.66
N TRP A 287 14.44 -22.13 -16.41
CA TRP A 287 15.61 -22.93 -16.02
C TRP A 287 16.38 -23.36 -17.27
N MET A 288 17.49 -22.69 -17.55
CA MET A 288 18.29 -22.86 -18.77
C MET A 288 19.79 -22.76 -18.47
N THR A 289 20.65 -23.00 -19.47
CA THR A 289 22.10 -22.80 -19.30
C THR A 289 22.39 -21.36 -18.87
N GLY A 290 23.21 -21.19 -17.82
CA GLY A 290 23.59 -19.90 -17.29
C GLY A 290 24.30 -19.05 -18.34
N THR A 291 23.88 -17.80 -18.46
CA THR A 291 24.42 -16.82 -19.41
C THR A 291 24.99 -15.58 -18.73
N SER A 292 24.64 -15.36 -17.46
CA SER A 292 25.14 -14.27 -16.63
C SER A 292 26.66 -14.32 -16.37
N ASN A 293 27.30 -15.48 -16.58
CA ASN A 293 28.75 -15.69 -16.47
C ASN A 293 29.28 -16.57 -17.63
N HIS A 294 30.52 -16.34 -18.08
CA HIS A 294 31.15 -17.10 -19.16
C HIS A 294 31.36 -18.59 -18.83
N ARG A 295 31.83 -18.90 -17.62
CA ARG A 295 32.16 -20.25 -17.18
C ARG A 295 30.91 -21.12 -17.02
N ASP A 296 29.81 -20.56 -16.52
CA ASP A 296 28.54 -21.27 -16.45
C ASP A 296 28.10 -21.76 -17.84
N ARG A 297 28.28 -20.91 -18.88
CA ARG A 297 27.98 -21.25 -20.27
C ARG A 297 28.88 -22.36 -20.81
N GLU A 298 30.20 -22.24 -20.62
CA GLU A 298 31.18 -23.25 -21.08
C GLU A 298 31.00 -24.62 -20.40
N GLN A 299 30.61 -24.62 -19.13
CA GLN A 299 30.44 -25.83 -18.33
C GLN A 299 29.01 -26.39 -18.39
N GLY A 300 28.09 -25.73 -19.11
CA GLY A 300 26.69 -26.14 -19.19
C GLY A 300 25.92 -26.04 -17.87
N ILE A 301 26.38 -25.20 -16.93
CA ILE A 301 25.75 -25.04 -15.61
C ILE A 301 24.39 -24.38 -15.79
N MET A 302 23.34 -25.07 -15.36
CA MET A 302 21.96 -24.58 -15.45
C MET A 302 21.66 -23.58 -14.32
N ARG A 303 20.97 -22.50 -14.64
CA ARG A 303 20.45 -21.50 -13.68
C ARG A 303 19.04 -21.06 -14.08
N SER A 304 18.30 -20.50 -13.13
CA SER A 304 17.12 -19.69 -13.47
C SER A 304 17.62 -18.43 -14.13
N GLU A 305 17.17 -18.10 -15.33
CA GLU A 305 17.58 -16.92 -16.12
C GLU A 305 16.34 -16.22 -16.69
N ALA A 306 16.42 -14.90 -16.94
CA ALA A 306 15.32 -14.17 -17.54
C ALA A 306 15.00 -14.74 -18.94
N LYS A 307 13.74 -15.10 -19.14
CA LYS A 307 13.24 -15.73 -20.36
C LYS A 307 13.16 -14.70 -21.48
N ILE A 308 13.54 -15.10 -22.68
CA ILE A 308 13.43 -14.27 -23.89
C ILE A 308 12.60 -15.05 -24.92
N HIS A 309 11.43 -14.52 -25.24
CA HIS A 309 10.49 -15.11 -26.19
C HIS A 309 10.96 -14.84 -27.63
N ILE A 310 11.17 -15.89 -28.41
CA ILE A 310 11.53 -15.77 -29.82
C ILE A 310 10.26 -15.79 -30.67
N ILE A 311 9.94 -14.66 -31.32
CA ILE A 311 8.71 -14.47 -32.09
C ILE A 311 9.07 -14.29 -33.56
N ARG A 312 8.63 -15.22 -34.42
CA ARG A 312 8.66 -15.01 -35.87
C ARG A 312 7.44 -14.21 -36.29
N SER A 313 7.70 -13.05 -36.90
CA SER A 313 6.71 -12.12 -37.43
C SER A 313 5.94 -12.72 -38.59
N SER A 314 4.70 -12.26 -38.78
CA SER A 314 3.93 -12.47 -40.01
C SER A 314 4.57 -11.82 -41.25
N LYS A 315 5.48 -10.85 -41.07
CA LYS A 315 6.18 -10.10 -42.12
C LYS A 315 7.51 -10.76 -42.53
N THR A 316 7.93 -10.53 -43.77
CA THR A 316 9.30 -10.81 -44.24
C THR A 316 10.30 -9.78 -43.72
N VAL A 317 11.59 -10.12 -43.72
CA VAL A 317 12.69 -9.17 -43.49
C VAL A 317 12.62 -8.01 -44.49
N ALA A 318 12.27 -8.27 -45.75
CA ALA A 318 12.13 -7.23 -46.77
C ALA A 318 10.99 -6.23 -46.46
N GLU A 319 9.84 -6.72 -45.96
CA GLU A 319 8.74 -5.86 -45.49
C GLU A 319 9.13 -5.04 -44.25
N LEU A 320 9.83 -5.64 -43.28
CA LEU A 320 10.29 -4.97 -42.06
C LEU A 320 11.37 -3.92 -42.35
N ARG A 321 12.27 -4.18 -43.30
CA ARG A 321 13.36 -3.28 -43.73
C ARG A 321 12.96 -2.27 -44.82
N HIS A 322 11.67 -2.13 -45.13
CA HIS A 322 11.24 -1.20 -46.18
C HIS A 322 11.49 0.27 -45.76
N PRO A 323 12.14 1.12 -46.59
CA PRO A 323 12.51 2.48 -46.19
C PRO A 323 11.34 3.38 -45.75
N ASP A 324 10.15 3.22 -46.33
CA ASP A 324 8.95 3.98 -45.92
C ASP A 324 8.46 3.68 -44.49
N VAL A 325 8.87 2.52 -43.96
CA VAL A 325 8.46 2.00 -42.65
C VAL A 325 9.50 2.35 -41.58
N ALA A 326 10.76 2.61 -41.96
CA ALA A 326 11.83 2.98 -41.06
C ALA A 326 11.51 4.32 -40.35
N GLN A 327 11.46 4.32 -39.01
CA GLN A 327 11.03 5.49 -38.23
C GLN A 327 11.94 6.71 -38.43
N GLN A 328 13.23 6.49 -38.71
CA GLN A 328 14.22 7.55 -38.93
C GLN A 328 14.11 8.22 -40.31
N ASN A 329 13.35 7.66 -41.27
CA ASN A 329 13.17 8.26 -42.58
C ASN A 329 12.11 9.38 -42.53
N GLU A 330 12.53 10.64 -42.62
CA GLU A 330 11.61 11.80 -42.61
C GLU A 330 10.59 11.77 -43.76
N ASN A 331 10.97 11.23 -44.92
CA ASN A 331 10.11 11.11 -46.11
C ASN A 331 9.22 9.85 -46.09
N GLY A 332 9.35 8.99 -45.07
CA GLY A 332 8.61 7.73 -44.99
C GLY A 332 7.12 7.94 -44.71
N SER A 333 6.26 7.41 -45.57
CA SER A 333 4.80 7.53 -45.43
C SER A 333 4.17 6.57 -44.40
N ARG A 334 4.94 5.58 -43.90
CA ARG A 334 4.43 4.44 -43.11
C ARG A 334 5.22 4.19 -41.81
N ARG A 335 5.82 5.25 -41.24
CA ARG A 335 6.73 5.20 -40.07
C ARG A 335 6.14 4.56 -38.80
N GLY A 336 4.80 4.48 -38.67
CA GLY A 336 4.11 3.84 -37.54
C GLY A 336 3.83 2.33 -37.71
N ASP A 337 4.05 1.77 -38.90
CA ASP A 337 3.65 0.40 -39.22
C ASP A 337 4.46 -0.65 -38.45
N LEU A 338 5.77 -0.42 -38.21
CA LEU A 338 6.63 -1.33 -37.44
C LEU A 338 6.07 -1.60 -36.03
N PHE A 339 5.56 -0.58 -35.35
CA PHE A 339 4.94 -0.72 -34.03
C PHE A 339 3.62 -1.49 -34.10
N SER A 340 2.81 -1.23 -35.12
CA SER A 340 1.56 -1.98 -35.35
C SER A 340 1.83 -3.47 -35.64
N PHE A 341 2.81 -3.78 -36.48
CA PHE A 341 3.20 -5.16 -36.79
C PHE A 341 3.72 -5.90 -35.56
N ALA A 342 4.62 -5.28 -34.79
CA ALA A 342 5.12 -5.86 -33.55
C ALA A 342 4.00 -6.06 -32.51
N MET A 343 3.08 -5.10 -32.37
CA MET A 343 1.92 -5.19 -31.49
C MET A 343 1.01 -6.37 -31.85
N ASP A 344 0.75 -6.59 -33.13
CA ASP A 344 -0.10 -7.70 -33.60
C ASP A 344 0.59 -9.06 -33.46
N ASP A 345 1.85 -9.20 -33.85
CA ASP A 345 2.61 -10.45 -33.70
C ASP A 345 2.76 -10.82 -32.21
N VAL A 346 3.05 -9.85 -31.33
CA VAL A 346 3.13 -10.05 -29.87
C VAL A 346 1.76 -10.40 -29.27
N ARG A 347 0.68 -9.73 -29.69
CA ARG A 347 -0.69 -10.04 -29.24
C ARG A 347 -1.09 -11.47 -29.65
N ASN A 348 -0.76 -11.89 -30.87
CA ASN A 348 -1.02 -13.23 -31.37
C ASN A 348 -0.22 -14.31 -30.63
N TYR A 349 1.00 -14.00 -30.18
CA TYR A 349 1.85 -14.90 -29.41
C TYR A 349 1.37 -15.05 -27.95
N PHE A 350 1.15 -13.94 -27.23
CA PHE A 350 0.81 -13.98 -25.79
C PHE A 350 -0.68 -14.21 -25.50
N GLN A 351 -1.56 -13.88 -26.44
CA GLN A 351 -3.03 -14.05 -26.33
C GLN A 351 -3.60 -13.54 -24.99
N PRO A 352 -3.36 -12.26 -24.61
CA PRO A 352 -3.77 -11.74 -23.32
C PRO A 352 -5.30 -11.81 -23.16
N LYS A 353 -5.75 -12.34 -22.02
CA LYS A 353 -7.17 -12.41 -21.68
C LYS A 353 -7.70 -11.02 -21.29
N PRO A 354 -9.00 -10.72 -21.50
CA PRO A 354 -9.58 -9.44 -21.09
C PRO A 354 -9.25 -9.09 -19.63
N GLY A 355 -8.72 -7.89 -19.40
CA GLY A 355 -8.26 -7.43 -18.09
C GLY A 355 -6.88 -7.94 -17.62
N GLN A 356 -6.23 -8.87 -18.33
CA GLN A 356 -4.86 -9.32 -18.06
C GLN A 356 -3.85 -8.42 -18.80
N LYS A 357 -3.43 -7.32 -18.16
CA LYS A 357 -2.37 -6.45 -18.70
C LYS A 357 -1.03 -7.20 -18.81
N GLN A 358 -0.46 -7.21 -20.02
CA GLN A 358 0.89 -7.70 -20.35
C GLN A 358 1.81 -6.52 -20.67
N TYR A 359 3.07 -6.63 -20.27
CA TYR A 359 4.12 -5.63 -20.49
C TYR A 359 5.26 -6.32 -21.25
N VAL A 360 5.54 -5.92 -22.48
CA VAL A 360 6.49 -6.61 -23.37
C VAL A 360 7.51 -5.63 -23.97
N SER A 361 8.80 -5.83 -23.67
CA SER A 361 9.92 -5.17 -24.35
C SER A 361 10.44 -6.07 -25.46
N VAL A 362 10.53 -5.53 -26.68
CA VAL A 362 10.84 -6.25 -27.91
C VAL A 362 12.10 -5.70 -28.55
N LEU A 363 13.07 -6.59 -28.78
CA LEU A 363 14.20 -6.32 -29.67
C LEU A 363 13.84 -6.77 -31.10
N LEU A 364 13.82 -5.83 -32.05
CA LEU A 364 13.69 -6.11 -33.49
C LEU A 364 15.05 -6.60 -34.01
N LEU A 365 15.21 -7.91 -34.18
CA LEU A 365 16.51 -8.52 -34.50
C LEU A 365 17.01 -8.13 -35.90
N ASP A 366 16.09 -7.97 -36.84
CA ASP A 366 16.40 -7.66 -38.23
C ASP A 366 16.64 -6.17 -38.51
N ALA A 367 16.82 -5.31 -37.51
CA ALA A 367 17.30 -3.96 -37.77
C ALA A 367 18.67 -4.00 -38.48
N HIS A 368 18.87 -3.12 -39.47
CA HIS A 368 20.04 -3.15 -40.35
C HIS A 368 20.46 -1.76 -40.81
N TRP A 369 21.77 -1.56 -40.93
CA TRP A 369 22.39 -0.34 -41.42
C TRP A 369 22.53 -0.35 -42.95
N ASP A 370 21.62 0.32 -43.67
CA ASP A 370 21.81 0.55 -45.11
C ASP A 370 22.73 1.74 -45.34
N LYS A 371 24.02 1.46 -45.45
CA LYS A 371 25.08 2.42 -45.80
C LYS A 371 24.76 3.25 -47.04
N ARG A 372 24.02 2.75 -48.04
CA ARG A 372 23.71 3.49 -49.27
C ARG A 372 22.65 4.56 -49.06
N GLN A 373 21.73 4.33 -48.12
CA GLN A 373 20.68 5.26 -47.74
C GLN A 373 21.07 6.08 -46.49
N ASN A 374 22.18 5.73 -45.82
CA ASN A 374 22.60 6.29 -44.54
C ASN A 374 21.47 6.23 -43.48
N LEU A 375 20.79 5.08 -43.44
CA LEU A 375 19.53 4.89 -42.71
C LEU A 375 19.53 3.53 -42.00
N ILE A 376 19.00 3.50 -40.77
CA ILE A 376 18.74 2.25 -40.04
C ILE A 376 17.34 1.74 -40.42
N VAL A 377 17.28 0.69 -41.24
CA VAL A 377 16.03 0.04 -41.68
C VAL A 377 15.64 -1.10 -40.73
N GLY A 378 14.34 -1.39 -40.60
CA GLY A 378 13.86 -2.38 -39.61
C GLY A 378 14.02 -1.94 -38.16
N HIS A 379 14.36 -0.67 -37.92
CA HIS A 379 14.45 -0.06 -36.61
C HIS A 379 13.25 0.86 -36.36
N ALA A 380 12.71 0.73 -35.15
CA ALA A 380 11.86 1.73 -34.51
C ALA A 380 12.20 1.74 -33.01
N ALA A 381 12.15 2.93 -32.41
CA ALA A 381 12.23 3.21 -30.99
C ALA A 381 10.90 3.88 -30.59
N LEU A 382 9.99 3.06 -30.05
CA LEU A 382 8.64 3.46 -29.66
C LEU A 382 8.16 2.62 -28.47
N GLY A 383 7.50 3.25 -27.51
CA GLY A 383 6.85 2.58 -26.38
C GLY A 383 5.45 3.12 -26.04
N GLY A 384 4.65 2.28 -25.38
CA GLY A 384 3.28 2.56 -24.97
C GLY A 384 2.33 1.42 -25.34
N GLY A 385 1.01 1.63 -25.27
CA GLY A 385 0.05 0.61 -25.65
C GLY A 385 -1.39 0.87 -25.20
N GLY A 386 -2.31 0.05 -25.71
CA GLY A 386 -3.74 0.18 -25.48
C GLY A 386 -4.38 -1.12 -25.00
N GLY A 387 -5.30 -1.01 -24.04
CA GLY A 387 -5.99 -2.16 -23.46
C GLY A 387 -5.06 -3.07 -22.66
N GLU A 388 -5.08 -4.36 -23.00
CA GLU A 388 -4.36 -5.44 -22.33
C GLU A 388 -2.87 -5.56 -22.68
N LEU A 389 -2.35 -4.83 -23.66
CA LEU A 389 -0.94 -4.96 -24.08
C LEU A 389 -0.22 -3.60 -24.07
N GLN A 390 0.87 -3.53 -23.31
CA GLN A 390 1.84 -2.44 -23.29
C GLN A 390 3.14 -2.95 -23.91
N LEU A 391 3.68 -2.20 -24.87
CA LEU A 391 4.76 -2.62 -25.75
C LEU A 391 5.87 -1.57 -25.75
N ALA A 392 7.12 -2.02 -25.77
CA ALA A 392 8.28 -1.22 -26.14
C ALA A 392 9.00 -1.95 -27.27
N ILE A 393 9.43 -1.24 -28.31
CA ILE A 393 10.21 -1.81 -29.41
C ILE A 393 11.51 -1.04 -29.59
N PHE A 394 12.60 -1.75 -29.87
CA PHE A 394 13.89 -1.16 -30.21
C PHE A 394 14.66 -2.06 -31.20
N GLY A 395 15.46 -1.48 -32.09
CA GLY A 395 16.27 -2.23 -33.05
C GLY A 395 17.53 -2.89 -32.47
N SER A 396 18.05 -3.88 -33.18
CA SER A 396 19.33 -4.56 -32.89
C SER A 396 20.58 -3.80 -33.35
N GLN A 397 20.48 -2.58 -33.90
CA GLN A 397 21.59 -1.91 -34.61
C GLN A 397 22.84 -1.64 -33.75
N ALA A 398 22.66 -1.48 -32.44
CA ALA A 398 23.74 -1.28 -31.47
C ALA A 398 24.17 -2.57 -30.73
N LEU A 399 23.52 -3.72 -31.03
CA LEU A 399 23.60 -4.93 -30.22
C LEU A 399 25.01 -5.52 -30.16
N GLN A 400 25.85 -5.35 -31.18
CA GLN A 400 27.24 -5.85 -31.14
C GLN A 400 28.04 -5.32 -29.94
N SER A 401 27.77 -4.08 -29.51
CA SER A 401 28.50 -3.40 -28.43
C SER A 401 28.00 -3.75 -27.03
N TYR A 402 26.92 -4.53 -26.91
CA TYR A 402 26.35 -4.88 -25.61
C TYR A 402 27.20 -5.96 -24.93
N PRO A 403 27.32 -5.94 -23.58
CA PRO A 403 27.91 -7.06 -22.84
C PRO A 403 26.99 -8.28 -22.93
N SER A 404 27.57 -9.49 -23.01
CA SER A 404 26.84 -10.76 -23.07
C SER A 404 26.86 -11.54 -21.76
N SER A 405 27.65 -11.10 -20.77
CA SER A 405 27.70 -11.58 -19.39
C SER A 405 28.05 -10.43 -18.43
N ILE A 406 28.00 -10.67 -17.11
CA ILE A 406 28.35 -9.67 -16.08
C ILE A 406 29.83 -9.23 -16.20
N GLU A 407 30.72 -10.15 -16.56
CA GLU A 407 32.16 -9.91 -16.70
C GLU A 407 32.49 -8.95 -17.86
N GLU A 408 31.63 -8.91 -18.89
CA GLU A 408 31.79 -8.07 -20.07
C GLU A 408 31.26 -6.63 -19.87
N VAL A 409 30.55 -6.34 -18.77
CA VAL A 409 29.91 -5.02 -18.54
C VAL A 409 30.92 -3.88 -18.51
N VAL A 410 32.00 -4.01 -17.72
CA VAL A 410 33.04 -2.97 -17.66
C VAL A 410 33.83 -2.88 -18.98
N PRO A 411 34.28 -3.98 -19.61
CA PRO A 411 34.86 -3.96 -20.96
C PRO A 411 33.98 -3.27 -22.02
N ALA A 412 32.70 -3.61 -22.12
CA ALA A 412 31.78 -3.02 -23.10
C ALA A 412 31.63 -1.50 -22.90
N PHE A 413 31.49 -1.05 -21.66
CA PHE A 413 31.39 0.37 -21.31
C PHE A 413 32.74 1.12 -21.26
N SER A 414 33.84 0.45 -21.61
CA SER A 414 35.19 1.04 -21.70
C SER A 414 35.81 0.91 -23.10
N ASP A 415 35.11 0.26 -24.04
CA ASP A 415 35.62 -0.02 -25.39
C ASP A 415 35.62 1.23 -26.27
N CYS A 416 36.80 1.85 -26.39
CA CYS A 416 37.07 3.03 -27.21
C CYS A 416 37.25 2.72 -28.71
N THR A 417 37.05 1.46 -29.16
CA THR A 417 37.17 1.11 -30.57
C THR A 417 36.18 1.93 -31.40
N THR A 418 36.68 2.60 -32.44
CA THR A 418 35.90 3.48 -33.32
C THR A 418 34.83 2.70 -34.08
N THR A 419 33.64 3.29 -34.21
CA THR A 419 32.51 2.70 -34.94
C THR A 419 32.79 2.69 -36.44
N ASP A 420 32.85 1.49 -37.04
CA ASP A 420 33.05 1.32 -38.47
C ASP A 420 31.71 1.39 -39.24
N THR A 421 31.43 2.58 -39.80
CA THR A 421 30.21 2.87 -40.57
C THR A 421 30.11 2.14 -41.90
N ASN A 422 31.08 1.29 -42.26
CA ASN A 422 30.95 0.33 -43.34
C ASN A 422 30.02 -0.84 -43.00
N TYR A 423 29.88 -1.19 -41.71
CA TYR A 423 29.14 -2.38 -41.25
C TYR A 423 28.04 -2.08 -40.23
N VAL A 424 28.16 -1.00 -39.46
CA VAL A 424 27.23 -0.68 -38.35
C VAL A 424 26.89 0.81 -38.31
N ALA A 425 25.74 1.14 -37.72
CA ALA A 425 25.28 2.53 -37.63
C ALA A 425 26.06 3.35 -36.58
N ASN A 426 26.42 4.58 -36.93
CA ASN A 426 26.72 5.63 -35.95
C ASN A 426 25.42 6.40 -35.66
N ASP A 427 24.56 5.80 -34.82
CA ASP A 427 23.23 6.28 -34.48
C ASP A 427 23.29 7.76 -34.02
N CYS A 428 22.49 8.61 -34.67
CA CYS A 428 22.46 10.07 -34.56
C CYS A 428 23.84 10.80 -34.67
N ASN A 429 24.87 10.19 -35.25
CA ASN A 429 26.28 10.65 -35.18
C ASN A 429 26.84 10.79 -33.75
N GLU A 430 26.21 10.13 -32.77
CA GLU A 430 26.52 10.25 -31.34
C GLU A 430 27.16 8.99 -30.74
N SER A 431 27.37 7.95 -31.55
CA SER A 431 27.97 6.66 -31.18
C SER A 431 29.27 6.40 -31.96
N GLY A 432 30.20 7.36 -31.93
CA GLY A 432 31.48 7.26 -32.64
C GLY A 432 32.46 6.20 -32.10
N SER A 433 32.18 5.60 -30.94
CA SER A 433 32.88 4.45 -30.39
C SER A 433 31.92 3.41 -29.81
N ASN A 434 32.40 2.17 -29.63
CA ASN A 434 31.58 1.04 -29.17
C ASN A 434 30.91 1.29 -27.81
N TRP A 435 31.59 1.90 -26.84
CA TRP A 435 30.97 2.20 -25.53
C TRP A 435 29.86 3.26 -25.63
N GLU A 436 29.99 4.24 -26.52
CA GLU A 436 28.96 5.24 -26.80
C GLU A 436 27.75 4.58 -27.49
N ALA A 437 27.99 3.64 -28.42
CA ALA A 437 26.95 2.80 -29.01
C ALA A 437 26.22 1.92 -27.98
N ALA A 438 26.96 1.33 -27.03
CA ALA A 438 26.37 0.54 -25.94
C ALA A 438 25.46 1.40 -25.04
N ASN A 439 25.89 2.61 -24.68
CA ASN A 439 25.06 3.56 -23.94
C ASN A 439 23.79 3.94 -24.69
N ILE A 440 23.91 4.32 -25.96
CA ILE A 440 22.76 4.74 -26.77
C ILE A 440 21.78 3.59 -26.97
N GLY A 441 22.24 2.38 -27.32
CA GLY A 441 21.36 1.24 -27.54
C GLY A 441 20.67 0.75 -26.25
N ILE A 442 21.44 0.44 -25.20
CA ILE A 442 20.89 -0.07 -23.93
C ILE A 442 20.00 1.00 -23.27
N GLY A 443 20.41 2.26 -23.40
CA GLY A 443 19.75 3.43 -22.84
C GLY A 443 18.46 3.84 -23.54
N ALA A 444 18.44 3.90 -24.88
CA ALA A 444 17.23 4.23 -25.63
C ALA A 444 16.20 3.10 -25.53
N HIS A 445 16.59 1.83 -25.52
CA HIS A 445 15.64 0.75 -25.25
C HIS A 445 15.09 0.81 -23.80
N LEU A 446 15.87 1.31 -22.83
CA LEU A 446 15.35 1.60 -21.48
C LEU A 446 14.35 2.77 -21.48
N HIS A 447 14.56 3.80 -22.31
CA HIS A 447 13.62 4.91 -22.52
C HIS A 447 12.28 4.39 -23.08
N GLU A 448 12.29 3.56 -24.12
CA GLU A 448 11.06 2.94 -24.65
C GLU A 448 10.36 2.04 -23.61
N THR A 449 11.15 1.33 -22.81
CA THR A 449 10.64 0.54 -21.67
C THR A 449 10.01 1.45 -20.59
N GLY A 450 10.48 2.69 -20.46
CA GLY A 450 9.86 3.73 -19.62
C GLY A 450 8.48 4.15 -20.13
N HIS A 451 8.33 4.40 -21.44
CA HIS A 451 7.03 4.69 -22.07
C HIS A 451 6.03 3.53 -21.87
N LEU A 452 6.48 2.27 -22.00
CA LEU A 452 5.70 1.06 -21.69
C LEU A 452 5.17 1.02 -20.24
N PHE A 453 5.88 1.64 -19.29
CA PHE A 453 5.45 1.77 -17.89
C PHE A 453 4.66 3.07 -17.60
N GLY A 454 4.35 3.88 -18.63
CA GLY A 454 3.54 5.09 -18.52
C GLY A 454 4.33 6.36 -18.16
N CYS A 455 5.65 6.36 -18.33
CA CYS A 455 6.46 7.58 -18.27
C CYS A 455 6.36 8.36 -19.59
N PRO A 456 5.95 9.65 -19.58
CA PRO A 456 6.08 10.52 -20.75
C PRO A 456 7.52 11.05 -20.85
N HIS A 457 7.83 11.82 -21.90
CA HIS A 457 9.04 12.64 -21.93
C HIS A 457 9.10 13.61 -20.74
N GLN A 458 10.32 13.91 -20.30
CA GLN A 458 10.62 14.78 -19.15
C GLN A 458 11.68 15.82 -19.55
N GLU A 459 11.93 16.82 -18.71
CA GLU A 459 13.00 17.81 -18.91
C GLU A 459 14.43 17.28 -18.64
N SER A 460 14.54 16.09 -18.02
CA SER A 460 15.81 15.47 -17.64
C SER A 460 15.64 13.97 -17.41
N GLY A 461 16.74 13.26 -17.18
CA GLY A 461 16.74 11.82 -16.92
C GLY A 461 16.64 10.97 -18.19
N VAL A 462 16.44 9.66 -17.99
CA VAL A 462 16.31 8.68 -19.08
C VAL A 462 15.18 9.06 -20.06
N MET A 463 14.08 9.63 -19.57
CA MET A 463 12.95 10.05 -20.42
C MET A 463 13.20 11.32 -21.25
N LEU A 464 14.39 11.91 -21.15
CA LEU A 464 14.92 12.84 -22.15
C LEU A 464 15.99 12.13 -22.98
N ARG A 465 17.25 12.17 -22.52
CA ARG A 465 18.40 11.56 -23.19
C ARG A 465 19.59 11.27 -22.28
N ASP A 466 19.47 11.38 -20.95
CA ASP A 466 20.60 11.23 -20.02
C ASP A 466 21.26 9.83 -20.09
N TYR A 467 20.55 8.86 -20.65
CA TYR A 467 21.02 7.51 -20.91
C TYR A 467 22.27 7.44 -21.82
N VAL A 468 22.66 8.52 -22.52
CA VAL A 468 23.97 8.62 -23.19
C VAL A 468 25.17 8.54 -22.22
N THR A 469 24.92 8.58 -20.92
CA THR A 469 25.90 8.36 -19.83
C THR A 469 25.56 7.14 -18.95
N LEU A 470 24.80 6.17 -19.46
CA LEU A 470 24.35 4.98 -18.70
C LEU A 470 25.50 4.15 -18.12
N ASN A 471 26.63 4.04 -18.83
CA ASN A 471 27.88 3.45 -18.36
C ASN A 471 28.27 3.91 -16.95
N ARG A 472 28.02 5.17 -16.62
CA ARG A 472 28.41 5.77 -15.34
C ARG A 472 27.77 5.08 -14.14
N SER A 473 26.60 4.46 -14.28
CA SER A 473 25.98 3.67 -13.19
C SER A 473 26.63 2.30 -12.95
N PHE A 474 27.54 1.87 -13.82
CA PHE A 474 28.20 0.57 -13.78
C PHE A 474 29.73 0.63 -13.75
N THR A 475 30.33 1.74 -14.20
CA THR A 475 31.78 1.98 -14.14
C THR A 475 32.15 3.08 -13.14
N ILE A 476 33.39 3.04 -12.63
CA ILE A 476 33.98 4.11 -11.81
C ILE A 476 34.82 5.10 -12.62
N ARG A 477 34.98 4.87 -13.92
CA ARG A 477 35.76 5.72 -14.81
C ARG A 477 35.07 5.80 -16.16
N GLU A 478 34.91 7.01 -16.66
CA GLU A 478 34.47 7.26 -18.03
C GLU A 478 35.70 7.29 -18.95
N PRO A 479 35.69 6.57 -20.09
CA PRO A 479 36.73 6.67 -21.11
C PRO A 479 36.65 7.97 -21.93
N TYR A 480 37.47 8.10 -22.98
CA TYR A 480 37.36 9.22 -23.92
C TYR A 480 36.04 9.15 -24.70
N ALA A 481 35.30 10.26 -24.73
CA ALA A 481 34.06 10.39 -25.47
C ALA A 481 34.32 11.08 -26.81
N THR A 482 34.01 10.42 -27.93
CA THR A 482 34.19 10.99 -29.27
C THR A 482 33.17 12.09 -29.53
N ARG A 483 31.94 11.92 -29.02
CA ARG A 483 30.80 12.86 -29.15
C ARG A 483 31.07 14.22 -28.51
N THR A 484 31.57 14.24 -27.27
CA THR A 484 31.84 15.48 -26.51
C THR A 484 33.31 15.89 -26.53
N LYS A 485 34.19 15.08 -27.14
CA LYS A 485 35.66 15.26 -27.17
C LYS A 485 36.31 15.37 -25.78
N SER A 486 35.63 14.88 -24.74
CA SER A 486 36.08 14.92 -23.35
C SER A 486 36.92 13.70 -22.97
N LYS A 487 37.96 13.90 -22.16
CA LYS A 487 38.90 12.85 -21.73
C LYS A 487 38.31 11.79 -20.77
N GLY A 488 37.07 11.96 -20.33
CA GLY A 488 36.49 11.18 -19.24
C GLY A 488 37.19 11.47 -17.91
N GLY A 489 37.03 10.59 -16.92
CA GLY A 489 37.53 10.78 -15.56
C GLY A 489 36.87 9.87 -14.54
N LEU A 490 37.14 10.11 -13.25
CA LEU A 490 36.45 9.43 -12.14
C LEU A 490 34.94 9.70 -12.20
N VAL A 491 34.14 8.66 -11.95
CA VAL A 491 32.67 8.72 -11.96
C VAL A 491 32.12 8.36 -10.58
N LEU A 492 31.49 9.34 -9.93
CA LEU A 492 30.84 9.17 -8.63
C LEU A 492 29.31 9.05 -8.80
N PRO A 493 28.56 8.64 -7.75
CA PRO A 493 27.10 8.49 -7.83
C PRO A 493 26.31 9.74 -8.23
N LYS A 494 26.90 10.92 -8.08
CA LYS A 494 26.35 12.23 -8.51
C LYS A 494 26.45 12.49 -10.01
N ASP A 495 27.35 11.78 -10.72
CA ASP A 495 27.67 11.99 -12.13
C ASP A 495 26.89 11.01 -13.03
N GLU A 496 26.19 10.06 -12.42
CA GLU A 496 25.39 9.02 -13.08
C GLU A 496 24.13 9.57 -13.75
N CYS A 497 23.67 8.91 -14.82
CA CYS A 497 22.32 9.13 -15.33
C CYS A 497 21.25 8.77 -14.28
N SER A 498 20.04 9.31 -14.42
CA SER A 498 18.97 9.11 -13.43
C SER A 498 17.59 8.98 -14.06
N TRP A 499 16.63 8.46 -13.29
CA TRP A 499 15.20 8.61 -13.60
C TRP A 499 14.70 9.94 -13.06
N HIS A 500 13.84 10.66 -13.80
CA HIS A 500 13.28 11.90 -13.31
C HIS A 500 12.40 11.66 -12.07
N ARG A 501 12.22 12.67 -11.21
CA ARG A 501 11.44 12.52 -9.97
C ARG A 501 9.99 12.08 -10.26
N LEU A 502 9.41 12.59 -11.35
CA LEU A 502 8.07 12.21 -11.80
C LEU A 502 7.97 10.79 -12.35
N ASP A 503 9.07 10.21 -12.84
CA ASP A 503 9.10 8.82 -13.34
C ASP A 503 9.15 7.82 -12.19
N VAL A 504 10.01 8.07 -11.19
CA VAL A 504 10.07 7.20 -10.01
C VAL A 504 8.75 7.22 -9.21
N LEU A 505 8.01 8.34 -9.22
CA LEU A 505 6.67 8.43 -8.63
C LEU A 505 5.61 7.64 -9.43
N ARG A 506 5.74 7.56 -10.76
CA ARG A 506 4.94 6.65 -11.61
C ARG A 506 5.26 5.21 -11.28
N PHE A 507 6.53 4.83 -11.26
CA PHE A 507 6.98 3.48 -10.90
C PHE A 507 6.50 3.07 -9.49
N ARG A 508 6.57 3.96 -8.48
CA ARG A 508 6.02 3.71 -7.13
C ARG A 508 4.54 3.32 -7.14
N SER A 509 3.78 3.84 -8.10
CA SER A 509 2.34 3.57 -8.29
C SER A 509 2.07 2.45 -9.30
N HIS A 510 3.04 2.07 -10.14
CA HIS A 510 2.87 1.03 -11.15
C HIS A 510 2.83 -0.39 -10.54
N PRO A 511 1.98 -1.32 -11.03
CA PRO A 511 1.85 -2.68 -10.46
C PRO A 511 3.15 -3.50 -10.48
N SER A 512 3.94 -3.47 -11.56
CA SER A 512 5.18 -4.25 -11.69
C SER A 512 6.26 -3.93 -10.64
N PHE A 513 6.15 -2.78 -9.96
CA PHE A 513 7.09 -2.27 -8.96
C PHE A 513 6.53 -2.36 -7.53
N ALA A 514 5.42 -3.07 -7.31
CA ALA A 514 4.87 -3.29 -5.98
C ALA A 514 5.84 -4.11 -5.12
N LEU A 515 6.02 -3.69 -3.86
CA LEU A 515 6.78 -4.44 -2.85
C LEU A 515 5.81 -5.16 -1.90
N PRO A 516 6.19 -6.32 -1.32
CA PRO A 516 5.36 -7.02 -0.33
C PRO A 516 5.08 -6.21 0.94
N THR A 517 5.87 -5.17 1.21
CA THR A 517 5.72 -4.25 2.34
C THR A 517 4.83 -3.04 2.05
N ASP A 518 4.43 -2.81 0.79
CA ASP A 518 3.51 -1.72 0.44
C ASP A 518 2.11 -1.97 1.04
N PRO A 519 1.37 -0.92 1.42
CA PRO A 519 -0.02 -1.08 1.86
C PRO A 519 -0.90 -1.66 0.75
N PRO A 520 -1.97 -2.42 1.09
CA PRO A 520 -2.89 -2.98 0.10
C PRO A 520 -3.43 -1.91 -0.84
N ARG A 521 -3.16 -2.06 -2.14
CA ARG A 521 -3.63 -1.13 -3.16
C ARG A 521 -5.12 -1.31 -3.37
N ALA A 522 -5.89 -0.22 -3.29
CA ALA A 522 -7.24 -0.21 -3.81
C ALA A 522 -7.16 -0.28 -5.35
N SER A 523 -7.93 -1.17 -5.96
CA SER A 523 -8.05 -1.29 -7.42
C SER A 523 -8.90 -0.18 -8.07
N ASP A 524 -9.39 0.76 -7.26
CA ASP A 524 -10.15 1.91 -7.72
C ASP A 524 -9.17 3.01 -8.19
N GLU A 525 -9.00 3.09 -9.51
CA GLU A 525 -8.15 4.07 -10.21
C GLU A 525 -8.77 5.48 -10.21
N THR A 526 -9.85 5.76 -9.49
CA THR A 526 -10.64 6.98 -9.73
C THR A 526 -10.14 8.18 -8.93
N VAL A 527 -10.18 9.34 -9.60
CA VAL A 527 -9.77 10.64 -9.06
C VAL A 527 -10.88 11.63 -9.39
N GLN A 528 -11.47 12.21 -8.36
CA GLN A 528 -12.53 13.22 -8.49
C GLN A 528 -12.06 14.55 -7.93
N VAL A 529 -12.45 15.64 -8.60
CA VAL A 529 -12.08 17.01 -8.23
C VAL A 529 -13.33 17.85 -7.98
N TRP A 530 -13.37 18.45 -6.79
CA TRP A 530 -14.52 19.13 -6.22
C TRP A 530 -14.17 20.59 -5.96
N PRO A 531 -14.65 21.56 -6.76
CA PRO A 531 -14.55 22.95 -6.37
C PRO A 531 -15.39 23.19 -5.12
N VAL A 532 -14.89 24.03 -4.21
CA VAL A 532 -15.56 24.39 -2.96
C VAL A 532 -15.49 25.91 -2.72
N ASP A 533 -16.01 26.36 -1.59
CA ASP A 533 -15.95 27.78 -1.23
C ASP A 533 -14.51 28.31 -1.11
N ASN A 534 -14.39 29.63 -1.22
CA ASN A 534 -13.14 30.38 -1.25
C ASN A 534 -12.19 30.08 -2.42
N GLY A 535 -12.64 29.33 -3.45
CA GLY A 535 -11.83 29.06 -4.65
C GLY A 535 -10.82 27.92 -4.46
N ASN A 536 -11.03 27.08 -3.46
CA ASN A 536 -10.23 25.87 -3.25
C ASN A 536 -10.81 24.71 -4.06
N LEU A 537 -9.96 23.72 -4.36
CA LEU A 537 -10.38 22.41 -4.84
C LEU A 537 -10.18 21.38 -3.72
N ILE A 538 -11.09 20.43 -3.60
CA ILE A 538 -10.87 19.19 -2.85
C ILE A 538 -10.73 18.06 -3.86
N VAL A 539 -9.63 17.33 -3.77
CA VAL A 539 -9.37 16.12 -4.54
C VAL A 539 -9.71 14.92 -3.68
N THR A 540 -10.41 13.94 -4.24
CA THR A 540 -10.67 12.65 -3.60
C THR A 540 -10.23 11.49 -4.49
N ALA A 541 -9.46 10.56 -3.93
CA ALA A 541 -9.02 9.34 -4.60
C ALA A 541 -9.09 8.16 -3.59
N PRO A 542 -9.88 7.10 -3.83
CA PRO A 542 -10.01 5.99 -2.88
C PRO A 542 -8.70 5.26 -2.58
N SER A 543 -7.81 5.17 -3.58
CA SER A 543 -6.43 4.66 -3.43
C SER A 543 -5.49 5.58 -2.67
N GLY A 544 -5.84 6.86 -2.52
CA GLY A 544 -4.92 7.94 -2.13
C GLY A 544 -4.41 8.74 -3.33
N VAL A 545 -4.28 10.05 -3.14
CA VAL A 545 -3.59 10.97 -4.06
C VAL A 545 -2.09 10.77 -3.85
N ALA A 546 -1.34 10.57 -4.95
CA ALA A 546 0.09 10.34 -4.90
C ALA A 546 0.88 11.64 -5.10
N TYR A 547 0.58 12.36 -6.19
CA TYR A 547 1.18 13.65 -6.52
C TYR A 547 0.28 14.44 -7.47
N VAL A 548 0.55 15.75 -7.58
CA VAL A 548 -0.08 16.67 -8.53
C VAL A 548 1.01 17.34 -9.37
N GLU A 549 0.92 17.18 -10.68
CA GLU A 549 1.72 17.84 -11.70
C GLU A 549 1.12 19.22 -12.01
N ILE A 550 1.96 20.23 -12.19
CA ILE A 550 1.56 21.64 -12.37
C ILE A 550 2.19 22.17 -13.66
N PHE A 551 1.34 22.58 -14.59
CA PHE A 551 1.69 23.12 -15.90
C PHE A 551 1.30 24.60 -15.98
N THR A 552 2.11 25.40 -16.66
CA THR A 552 1.96 26.85 -16.75
C THR A 552 1.91 27.34 -18.19
N GLY A 553 0.89 28.12 -18.54
CA GLY A 553 0.78 28.73 -19.86
C GLY A 553 0.66 27.69 -20.98
N SER A 554 1.69 27.57 -21.81
CA SER A 554 1.82 26.62 -22.93
C SER A 554 3.01 25.66 -22.75
N ASP A 555 3.43 25.39 -21.52
CA ASP A 555 4.46 24.37 -21.25
C ASP A 555 3.87 22.97 -21.52
N ASP A 556 4.42 22.24 -22.50
CA ASP A 556 4.05 20.84 -22.79
C ASP A 556 4.68 19.84 -21.80
N LEU A 557 5.74 20.25 -21.08
CA LEU A 557 6.44 19.44 -20.08
C LEU A 557 6.13 19.90 -18.65
N CYS A 558 6.16 18.96 -17.70
CA CYS A 558 5.89 19.24 -16.29
C CYS A 558 7.18 19.55 -15.52
N HIS A 559 7.39 20.82 -15.18
CA HIS A 559 8.55 21.29 -14.40
C HIS A 559 8.28 21.38 -12.89
N TYR A 560 7.01 21.39 -12.46
CA TYR A 560 6.64 21.66 -11.07
C TYR A 560 5.59 20.67 -10.56
N TRP A 561 5.75 20.18 -9.33
CA TRP A 561 4.82 19.23 -8.74
C TRP A 561 4.67 19.36 -7.21
N GLN A 562 3.68 18.65 -6.68
CA GLN A 562 3.43 18.49 -5.26
C GLN A 562 3.24 17.01 -4.92
N GLU A 563 4.08 16.48 -4.04
CA GLU A 563 4.00 15.10 -3.55
C GLU A 563 3.14 15.01 -2.28
N PHE A 564 2.51 13.86 -2.07
CA PHE A 564 1.73 13.54 -0.86
C PHE A 564 2.27 12.27 -0.19
N GLY A 565 1.85 12.02 1.05
CA GLY A 565 2.35 10.90 1.86
C GLY A 565 2.10 9.54 1.21
N ASP A 566 3.10 8.67 1.27
CA ASP A 566 3.16 7.39 0.55
C ASP A 566 2.97 6.14 1.42
N GLY A 567 2.76 6.34 2.72
CA GLY A 567 2.66 5.29 3.73
C GLY A 567 3.99 4.64 4.14
N ASN A 568 5.10 4.97 3.47
CA ASN A 568 6.40 4.31 3.59
C ASN A 568 7.49 5.28 4.08
N GLY A 569 7.16 6.12 5.08
CA GLY A 569 8.10 7.05 5.72
C GLY A 569 7.91 8.53 5.32
N ASN A 570 7.26 8.82 4.18
CA ASN A 570 6.95 10.21 3.77
C ASN A 570 5.58 10.69 4.29
N GLY A 571 5.06 10.07 5.36
CA GLY A 571 3.76 10.38 5.96
C GLY A 571 2.60 9.48 5.47
N PRO A 572 1.39 9.65 6.04
CA PRO A 572 0.24 8.80 5.74
C PRO A 572 -0.36 9.08 4.35
N ILE A 573 -0.91 8.05 3.71
CA ILE A 573 -1.62 8.16 2.42
C ILE A 573 -2.89 9.00 2.57
N GLN A 574 -2.99 10.07 1.78
CA GLN A 574 -4.11 11.02 1.82
C GLN A 574 -5.14 10.68 0.74
N ARG A 575 -6.31 10.17 1.15
CA ARG A 575 -7.45 9.89 0.25
C ARG A 575 -8.29 11.13 -0.11
N GLN A 576 -8.13 12.21 0.65
CA GLN A 576 -8.76 13.49 0.42
C GLN A 576 -7.71 14.59 0.68
N VAL A 577 -7.51 15.46 -0.30
CA VAL A 577 -6.52 16.56 -0.28
C VAL A 577 -7.25 17.85 -0.62
N MET A 578 -6.89 18.96 0.04
CA MET A 578 -7.33 20.30 -0.38
C MET A 578 -6.18 20.98 -1.13
N LEU A 579 -6.46 21.50 -2.32
CA LEU A 579 -5.55 22.30 -3.13
C LEU A 579 -6.05 23.75 -3.13
N THR A 580 -5.16 24.70 -2.84
CA THR A 580 -5.44 26.13 -2.96
C THR A 580 -4.61 26.71 -4.11
N GLU A 581 -5.13 27.72 -4.79
CA GLU A 581 -4.38 28.37 -5.88
C GLU A 581 -3.08 29.02 -5.36
N GLN A 582 -3.11 29.53 -4.12
CA GLN A 582 -1.95 30.13 -3.45
C GLN A 582 -0.85 29.10 -3.21
N ASP A 583 -1.17 27.90 -2.72
CA ASP A 583 -0.17 26.85 -2.48
C ASP A 583 0.46 26.37 -3.80
N LEU A 584 -0.34 26.22 -4.86
CA LEU A 584 0.17 25.83 -6.18
C LEU A 584 1.07 26.93 -6.77
N ARG A 585 0.65 28.20 -6.73
CA ARG A 585 1.47 29.33 -7.22
C ARG A 585 2.72 29.58 -6.38
N SER A 586 2.72 29.22 -5.09
CA SER A 586 3.92 29.35 -4.23
C SER A 586 5.10 28.49 -4.69
N ARG A 587 4.84 27.43 -5.47
CA ARG A 587 5.84 26.51 -6.04
C ARG A 587 6.42 26.96 -7.38
N LEU A 588 5.82 27.99 -8.00
CA LEU A 588 6.23 28.51 -9.29
C LEU A 588 7.23 29.67 -9.12
N PRO A 589 8.17 29.86 -10.07
CA PRO A 589 9.01 31.06 -10.10
C PRO A 589 8.17 32.32 -10.42
N GLU A 590 8.68 33.50 -10.02
CA GLU A 590 7.92 34.76 -10.02
C GLU A 590 7.35 35.16 -11.39
N ASP A 591 8.04 34.82 -12.47
CA ASP A 591 7.63 35.03 -13.86
C ASP A 591 6.41 34.18 -14.24
N LYS A 592 6.39 32.91 -13.82
CA LYS A 592 5.28 31.97 -14.10
C LYS A 592 4.11 32.08 -13.12
N LYS A 593 4.26 32.78 -11.98
CA LYS A 593 3.18 32.95 -10.98
C LYS A 593 1.90 33.61 -11.49
N LYS A 594 1.92 34.33 -12.62
CA LYS A 594 0.72 34.93 -13.24
C LYS A 594 0.14 34.11 -14.40
N ALA A 595 0.79 33.02 -14.81
CA ALA A 595 0.34 32.20 -15.93
C ALA A 595 -0.98 31.46 -15.61
N LYS A 596 -1.67 31.01 -16.66
CA LYS A 596 -2.77 30.04 -16.55
C LYS A 596 -2.23 28.73 -15.98
N LEU A 597 -2.98 28.14 -15.05
CA LEU A 597 -2.64 26.89 -14.38
C LEU A 597 -3.46 25.74 -14.94
N LYS A 598 -2.76 24.75 -15.51
CA LYS A 598 -3.28 23.40 -15.74
C LYS A 598 -2.67 22.47 -14.68
N ILE A 599 -3.46 21.54 -14.14
CA ILE A 599 -2.94 20.53 -13.20
C ILE A 599 -3.35 19.11 -13.62
N SER A 600 -2.47 18.15 -13.34
CA SER A 600 -2.69 16.71 -13.54
C SER A 600 -2.53 16.01 -12.19
N ILE A 601 -3.64 15.50 -11.65
CA ILE A 601 -3.68 14.81 -10.36
C ILE A 601 -3.47 13.32 -10.62
N LYS A 602 -2.52 12.68 -9.93
CA LYS A 602 -2.24 11.23 -10.03
C LYS A 602 -2.55 10.50 -8.72
N SER A 603 -3.05 9.27 -8.81
CA SER A 603 -3.39 8.42 -7.65
C SER A 603 -2.50 7.18 -7.52
N PHE A 604 -2.39 6.65 -6.29
CA PHE A 604 -1.67 5.38 -6.05
C PHE A 604 -2.33 4.15 -6.70
N GLY A 605 -3.57 4.28 -7.20
CA GLY A 605 -4.24 3.26 -8.00
C GLY A 605 -3.75 3.21 -9.45
N GLY A 606 -3.00 4.21 -9.92
CA GLY A 606 -2.65 4.40 -11.33
C GLY A 606 -3.57 5.38 -12.08
N GLY A 607 -4.53 5.97 -11.38
CA GLY A 607 -5.48 6.94 -11.91
C GLY A 607 -4.89 8.31 -12.22
N SER A 608 -5.51 9.02 -13.17
CA SER A 608 -5.22 10.43 -13.42
C SER A 608 -6.47 11.25 -13.73
N HIS A 609 -6.47 12.51 -13.30
CA HIS A 609 -7.48 13.49 -13.68
C HIS A 609 -6.81 14.83 -14.02
N GLU A 610 -7.17 15.42 -15.16
CA GLU A 610 -6.63 16.70 -15.61
C GLU A 610 -7.63 17.83 -15.42
N VAL A 611 -7.13 19.01 -15.06
CA VAL A 611 -7.88 20.25 -14.96
C VAL A 611 -7.14 21.29 -15.80
N ASP A 612 -7.65 21.56 -17.00
CA ASP A 612 -7.01 22.46 -17.98
C ASP A 612 -7.00 23.93 -17.55
N ASP A 613 -7.87 24.32 -16.62
CA ASP A 613 -7.95 25.68 -16.09
C ASP A 613 -8.46 25.69 -14.65
N PHE A 614 -7.52 25.86 -13.71
CA PHE A 614 -7.83 25.93 -12.28
C PHE A 614 -8.77 27.11 -11.94
N ALA A 615 -8.56 28.26 -12.57
CA ALA A 615 -9.33 29.47 -12.31
C ALA A 615 -10.76 29.35 -12.87
N GLN A 616 -10.93 28.75 -14.06
CA GLN A 616 -12.24 28.46 -14.63
C GLN A 616 -13.03 27.47 -13.76
N LEU A 617 -12.39 26.38 -13.30
CA LEU A 617 -13.05 25.37 -12.46
C LEU A 617 -13.46 25.91 -11.08
N THR A 618 -12.72 26.87 -10.52
CA THR A 618 -13.04 27.51 -9.22
C THR A 618 -13.95 28.75 -9.34
N SER A 619 -14.19 29.21 -10.57
CA SER A 619 -15.02 30.38 -10.88
C SER A 619 -16.50 30.22 -10.52
N LYS A 620 -17.28 31.30 -10.70
CA LYS A 620 -18.73 31.29 -10.55
C LYS A 620 -19.44 30.28 -11.47
N ALA A 621 -18.82 29.85 -12.59
CA ALA A 621 -19.43 28.90 -13.53
C ALA A 621 -19.67 27.51 -12.90
N SER A 622 -18.79 27.09 -12.00
CA SER A 622 -18.94 25.83 -11.25
C SER A 622 -19.80 25.98 -10.00
N LYS A 623 -20.28 27.18 -9.67
CA LYS A 623 -21.11 27.44 -8.49
C LYS A 623 -22.59 27.57 -8.88
N LEU A 624 -23.46 27.06 -8.02
CA LEU A 624 -24.91 27.16 -8.13
C LEU A 624 -25.46 27.62 -6.79
N LYS A 625 -26.40 28.57 -6.78
CA LYS A 625 -27.10 28.98 -5.54
C LYS A 625 -28.45 28.28 -5.50
N LEU A 626 -28.68 27.45 -4.50
CA LEU A 626 -29.94 26.75 -4.30
C LEU A 626 -31.05 27.72 -3.87
N LYS A 627 -32.31 27.34 -4.13
CA LYS A 627 -33.50 28.13 -3.74
C LYS A 627 -33.61 28.38 -2.22
N ASN A 628 -33.01 27.52 -1.40
CA ASN A 628 -32.92 27.66 0.06
C ASN A 628 -31.76 28.57 0.53
N GLY A 629 -31.06 29.24 -0.40
CA GLY A 629 -29.96 30.16 -0.12
C GLY A 629 -28.57 29.51 0.01
N GLN A 630 -28.47 28.18 0.06
CA GLN A 630 -27.20 27.46 0.19
C GLN A 630 -26.42 27.44 -1.14
N MET A 631 -25.09 27.33 -1.04
CA MET A 631 -24.21 27.18 -2.20
C MET A 631 -23.98 25.71 -2.55
N ALA A 632 -23.91 25.47 -3.85
CA ALA A 632 -23.72 24.19 -4.51
C ALA A 632 -22.56 24.30 -5.52
N PHE A 633 -21.89 23.18 -5.81
CA PHE A 633 -20.69 23.16 -6.64
C PHE A 633 -20.72 21.97 -7.59
N ARG A 634 -20.51 22.24 -8.89
CA ARG A 634 -20.40 21.23 -9.95
C ARG A 634 -19.02 20.58 -9.88
N SER A 635 -18.96 19.24 -9.93
CA SER A 635 -17.69 18.52 -10.03
C SER A 635 -17.00 18.80 -11.35
N SER A 636 -15.76 18.36 -11.50
CA SER A 636 -15.17 18.20 -12.83
C SER A 636 -16.01 17.23 -13.70
N LYS A 637 -15.89 17.40 -15.03
CA LYS A 637 -16.68 16.67 -16.04
C LYS A 637 -16.11 15.28 -16.29
N LEU A 638 -16.99 14.33 -16.62
CA LEU A 638 -16.62 12.95 -17.00
C LEU A 638 -17.07 12.66 -18.45
N GLY A 639 -16.14 12.27 -19.31
CA GLY A 639 -16.35 11.97 -20.74
C GLY A 639 -16.33 13.19 -21.68
N ALA A 640 -16.07 13.01 -22.98
CA ALA A 640 -15.73 14.10 -23.93
C ALA A 640 -16.93 14.65 -24.76
N SER A 641 -17.35 15.91 -24.59
CA SER A 641 -18.59 16.44 -25.21
C SER A 641 -18.37 17.05 -26.59
N GLN A 642 -18.48 16.22 -27.62
CA GLN A 642 -18.28 16.62 -29.02
C GLN A 642 -19.44 16.19 -29.96
N MET A 643 -20.64 15.94 -29.42
CA MET A 643 -21.83 15.71 -30.27
C MET A 643 -22.56 17.02 -30.54
N GLU A 644 -22.81 17.28 -31.81
CA GLU A 644 -23.56 18.45 -32.29
C GLU A 644 -25.00 18.44 -31.75
N GLY A 645 -25.49 19.59 -31.29
CA GLY A 645 -26.84 19.74 -30.74
C GLY A 645 -27.06 19.25 -29.29
N SER A 646 -26.01 18.97 -28.50
CA SER A 646 -26.17 18.64 -27.07
C SER A 646 -26.57 19.87 -26.23
N GLN A 647 -27.67 19.78 -25.49
CA GLN A 647 -28.18 20.83 -24.59
C GLN A 647 -27.84 20.53 -23.12
N PRO A 648 -27.48 21.53 -22.30
CA PRO A 648 -27.27 21.33 -20.86
C PRO A 648 -28.60 21.05 -20.13
N VAL A 649 -28.58 20.13 -19.18
CA VAL A 649 -29.72 19.73 -18.35
C VAL A 649 -29.27 19.67 -16.89
N GLU A 650 -30.05 20.26 -15.97
CA GLU A 650 -29.74 20.25 -14.54
C GLU A 650 -31.00 19.92 -13.73
N VAL A 651 -30.88 18.95 -12.82
CA VAL A 651 -31.93 18.46 -11.93
C VAL A 651 -31.43 18.54 -10.50
N ILE A 652 -32.02 19.46 -9.72
CA ILE A 652 -31.76 19.62 -8.30
C ILE A 652 -32.88 18.94 -7.52
N PHE A 653 -32.52 17.97 -6.68
CA PHE A 653 -33.45 17.14 -5.94
C PHE A 653 -34.30 18.00 -5.00
N ASP A 654 -35.62 17.90 -5.13
CA ASP A 654 -36.55 18.61 -4.24
C ASP A 654 -36.31 18.27 -2.76
N SER A 655 -35.93 17.01 -2.46
CA SER A 655 -35.60 16.53 -1.12
C SER A 655 -34.37 17.20 -0.47
N ALA A 656 -33.58 17.94 -1.25
CA ALA A 656 -32.45 18.70 -0.74
C ALA A 656 -32.74 20.20 -0.60
N ILE A 657 -33.80 20.69 -1.27
CA ILE A 657 -34.33 22.05 -1.08
C ILE A 657 -35.32 22.05 0.10
N HIS A 658 -36.22 21.06 0.14
CA HIS A 658 -37.28 20.90 1.13
C HIS A 658 -37.01 19.69 2.03
N GLN A 659 -36.64 19.93 3.29
CA GLN A 659 -36.28 18.87 4.25
C GLN A 659 -37.42 17.88 4.57
N THR A 660 -38.66 18.25 4.27
CA THR A 660 -39.87 17.44 4.48
C THR A 660 -40.18 16.48 3.34
N LYS A 661 -39.52 16.59 2.18
CA LYS A 661 -39.82 15.78 0.99
C LYS A 661 -38.80 14.65 0.84
N ILE A 662 -39.25 13.40 0.89
CA ILE A 662 -38.40 12.22 0.87
C ILE A 662 -38.39 11.59 -0.53
N MET A 663 -37.21 11.20 -1.01
CA MET A 663 -37.03 10.46 -2.27
C MET A 663 -37.23 8.96 -1.99
N THR A 664 -38.13 8.31 -2.74
CA THR A 664 -38.58 6.93 -2.48
C THR A 664 -37.96 5.91 -3.43
N SER A 665 -37.68 6.30 -4.67
CA SER A 665 -37.07 5.41 -5.66
C SER A 665 -36.41 6.19 -6.80
N VAL A 666 -35.51 5.51 -7.50
CA VAL A 666 -34.89 6.00 -8.74
C VAL A 666 -35.12 4.97 -9.82
N ARG A 667 -35.62 5.41 -10.98
CA ARG A 667 -35.72 4.62 -12.21
C ARG A 667 -34.63 5.04 -13.17
N VAL A 668 -33.91 4.08 -13.73
CA VAL A 668 -32.92 4.32 -14.78
C VAL A 668 -33.49 3.83 -16.11
N TRP A 669 -33.41 4.69 -17.11
CA TRP A 669 -33.84 4.46 -18.49
C TRP A 669 -32.58 4.18 -19.32
N SER A 670 -32.45 2.97 -19.86
CA SER A 670 -31.21 2.55 -20.55
C SER A 670 -31.43 1.46 -21.59
N GLY A 671 -30.62 1.49 -22.65
CA GLY A 671 -30.49 0.43 -23.65
C GLY A 671 -29.03 -0.01 -23.79
N PHE A 672 -28.45 0.20 -24.97
CA PHE A 672 -27.01 0.03 -25.21
C PHE A 672 -26.14 1.05 -24.44
N ALA A 673 -26.73 2.17 -24.05
CA ALA A 673 -26.13 3.23 -23.24
C ALA A 673 -27.19 3.84 -22.30
N LEU A 674 -26.82 4.86 -21.54
CA LEU A 674 -27.73 5.56 -20.62
C LEU A 674 -28.59 6.61 -21.34
N ASP A 675 -29.92 6.46 -21.25
CA ASP A 675 -30.91 7.34 -21.88
C ASP A 675 -31.52 8.37 -20.92
N GLY A 676 -31.66 8.03 -19.62
CA GLY A 676 -32.14 8.96 -18.61
C GLY A 676 -32.24 8.37 -17.20
N ILE A 677 -32.54 9.22 -16.21
CA ILE A 677 -32.75 8.87 -14.81
C ILE A 677 -33.94 9.65 -14.28
N GLU A 678 -34.82 9.00 -13.53
CA GLU A 678 -36.04 9.57 -13.00
C GLU A 678 -36.13 9.35 -11.48
N PHE A 679 -36.26 10.44 -10.72
CA PHE A 679 -36.25 10.46 -9.26
C PHE A 679 -37.68 10.65 -8.76
N PHE A 680 -38.19 9.72 -7.95
CA PHE A 680 -39.55 9.75 -7.41
C PHE A 680 -39.57 10.15 -5.93
N TYR A 681 -40.61 10.89 -5.54
CA TYR A 681 -40.81 11.40 -4.19
C TYR A 681 -42.08 10.84 -3.54
N GLU A 682 -42.20 11.03 -2.22
CA GLU A 682 -43.36 10.57 -1.42
C GLU A 682 -44.67 11.27 -1.80
N ASP A 683 -44.63 12.50 -2.32
CA ASP A 683 -45.77 13.28 -2.81
C ASP A 683 -46.24 12.88 -4.23
N ALA A 684 -45.83 11.69 -4.70
CA ALA A 684 -46.06 11.17 -6.05
C ALA A 684 -45.50 12.03 -7.20
N THR A 685 -44.72 13.08 -6.93
CA THR A 685 -44.01 13.84 -7.98
C THR A 685 -42.73 13.13 -8.42
N SER A 686 -42.24 13.50 -9.61
CA SER A 686 -41.02 12.95 -10.19
C SER A 686 -40.21 14.02 -10.93
N GLN A 687 -38.87 13.94 -10.85
CA GLN A 687 -37.95 14.74 -11.66
C GLN A 687 -37.20 13.85 -12.64
N VAL A 688 -37.14 14.23 -13.92
CA VAL A 688 -36.43 13.48 -14.98
C VAL A 688 -35.15 14.20 -15.40
N PHE A 689 -34.04 13.49 -15.36
CA PHE A 689 -32.78 13.85 -15.99
C PHE A 689 -32.63 13.05 -17.30
N GLY A 690 -32.61 13.71 -18.45
CA GLY A 690 -32.51 13.03 -19.76
C GLY A 690 -33.86 12.63 -20.35
N LYS A 691 -33.94 11.44 -20.96
CA LYS A 691 -35.12 10.95 -21.70
C LYS A 691 -35.61 9.61 -21.14
N ARG A 692 -36.91 9.33 -21.27
CA ARG A 692 -37.51 8.01 -21.00
C ARG A 692 -37.30 7.07 -22.20
N GLY A 693 -36.04 6.75 -22.50
CA GLY A 693 -35.63 5.86 -23.60
C GLY A 693 -35.17 4.48 -23.12
N GLY A 694 -35.17 3.49 -24.02
CA GLY A 694 -34.74 2.13 -23.68
C GLY A 694 -35.65 1.41 -22.68
N SER A 695 -35.09 0.44 -21.96
CA SER A 695 -35.81 -0.34 -20.95
C SER A 695 -35.68 0.28 -19.55
N PRO A 696 -36.74 0.29 -18.73
CA PRO A 696 -36.68 0.80 -17.36
C PRO A 696 -36.07 -0.22 -16.39
N GLY A 697 -35.17 0.24 -15.53
CA GLY A 697 -34.67 -0.48 -14.36
C GLY A 697 -34.97 0.29 -13.06
N ASP A 698 -35.70 -0.33 -12.13
CA ASP A 698 -36.11 0.30 -10.87
C ASP A 698 -35.15 -0.01 -9.72
N PHE A 699 -34.80 1.01 -8.93
CA PHE A 699 -34.05 0.90 -7.69
C PHE A 699 -34.78 1.62 -6.55
N GLY A 700 -35.42 0.84 -5.67
CA GLY A 700 -36.17 1.37 -4.52
C GLY A 700 -35.27 1.69 -3.33
N LEU A 701 -35.45 2.87 -2.75
CA LEU A 701 -34.86 3.27 -1.46
C LEU A 701 -35.80 2.81 -0.34
N GLY A 702 -35.28 2.21 0.73
CA GLY A 702 -36.08 1.82 1.89
C GLY A 702 -36.96 0.56 1.75
N LYS A 703 -36.58 -0.44 0.94
CA LYS A 703 -37.21 -1.78 0.99
C LYS A 703 -36.21 -2.94 1.10
N SER A 704 -36.37 -3.72 2.17
CA SER A 704 -36.00 -5.13 2.21
C SER A 704 -36.89 -5.92 1.24
N TYR A 705 -36.37 -7.00 0.65
CA TYR A 705 -37.05 -7.76 -0.39
C TYR A 705 -38.41 -8.31 0.10
N ALA A 706 -39.49 -7.82 -0.50
CA ALA A 706 -40.81 -8.45 -0.49
C ALA A 706 -41.38 -8.38 -1.91
N LEU A 707 -41.80 -9.53 -2.44
CA LEU A 707 -42.36 -9.69 -3.78
C LEU A 707 -43.50 -8.69 -4.02
N ARG A 708 -43.44 -7.94 -5.12
CA ARG A 708 -44.56 -7.10 -5.56
C ARG A 708 -45.54 -7.93 -6.39
N LEU A 709 -46.32 -8.77 -5.71
CA LEU A 709 -47.59 -9.25 -6.28
C LEU A 709 -48.67 -8.16 -6.11
N HIS A 710 -49.62 -8.15 -7.02
CA HIS A 710 -50.75 -7.21 -6.99
C HIS A 710 -51.64 -7.47 -5.77
N PHE A 711 -52.17 -6.39 -5.16
CA PHE A 711 -53.60 -6.10 -4.91
C PHE A 711 -53.75 -5.02 -3.82
N CYS A 712 -54.94 -4.42 -3.77
CA CYS A 712 -55.27 -3.27 -2.92
C CYS A 712 -55.36 -3.66 -1.44
N ASN A 713 -54.87 -2.80 -0.54
CA ASN A 713 -55.69 -2.06 0.43
C ASN A 713 -54.82 -1.19 1.36
N ALA A 714 -55.48 -0.34 2.14
CA ALA A 714 -54.85 0.46 3.20
C ALA A 714 -54.26 -0.43 4.33
N ASP A 715 -53.58 0.22 5.29
CA ASP A 715 -52.99 -0.36 6.52
C ASP A 715 -51.50 -0.79 6.47
N ILE A 716 -50.63 0.02 5.86
CA ILE A 716 -49.19 0.04 6.20
C ILE A 716 -48.67 1.49 6.34
N LEU A 717 -49.10 2.19 7.41
CA LEU A 717 -48.53 3.47 7.85
C LEU A 717 -47.74 3.29 9.16
N ALA A 718 -46.74 2.39 9.16
CA ALA A 718 -46.02 2.04 10.40
C ALA A 718 -44.52 1.69 10.28
N ASP A 719 -43.82 1.86 9.14
CA ASP A 719 -42.34 1.75 9.14
C ASP A 719 -41.57 2.51 8.01
N THR A 720 -41.98 3.72 7.64
CA THR A 720 -41.27 4.55 6.65
C THR A 720 -40.03 5.29 7.17
N ARG A 721 -39.54 5.02 8.40
CA ARG A 721 -38.47 5.80 9.05
C ARG A 721 -37.11 5.10 9.12
N ARG A 722 -36.50 4.79 7.96
CA ARG A 722 -35.03 4.62 7.88
C ARG A 722 -34.44 5.39 6.70
N GLY A 723 -33.88 6.56 7.02
CA GLY A 723 -33.31 7.57 6.12
C GLY A 723 -32.13 7.10 5.25
N GLU A 724 -32.42 6.23 4.30
CA GLU A 724 -31.55 5.90 3.19
C GLU A 724 -31.56 7.03 2.16
N TYR A 725 -30.38 7.49 1.76
CA TYR A 725 -30.20 8.52 0.74
C TYR A 725 -29.04 8.16 -0.18
N ILE A 726 -28.99 8.78 -1.37
CA ILE A 726 -27.93 8.54 -2.35
C ILE A 726 -26.62 9.17 -1.84
N THR A 727 -25.59 8.36 -1.67
CA THR A 727 -24.24 8.78 -1.24
C THR A 727 -23.26 8.92 -2.39
N GLY A 728 -23.54 8.31 -3.52
CA GLY A 728 -22.64 8.33 -4.67
C GLY A 728 -23.19 7.53 -5.84
N PHE A 729 -22.40 7.49 -6.90
CA PHE A 729 -22.71 6.74 -8.10
C PHE A 729 -21.43 6.14 -8.65
N TYR A 730 -21.56 4.98 -9.28
CA TYR A 730 -20.51 4.40 -10.11
C TYR A 730 -20.93 4.53 -11.56
N VAL A 731 -20.19 5.31 -12.33
CA VAL A 731 -20.53 5.73 -13.69
C VAL A 731 -19.50 5.14 -14.66
N ARG A 732 -19.95 4.52 -15.75
CA ARG A 732 -19.07 4.11 -16.84
C ARG A 732 -19.14 5.12 -17.97
N SER A 733 -18.00 5.68 -18.38
CA SER A 733 -17.92 6.77 -19.35
C SER A 733 -16.81 6.62 -20.40
N GLY A 734 -17.15 7.00 -21.62
CA GLY A 734 -16.25 7.15 -22.76
C GLY A 734 -16.62 8.39 -23.57
N LEU A 735 -17.03 8.19 -24.83
CA LEU A 735 -17.65 9.25 -25.66
C LEU A 735 -19.03 9.68 -25.12
N TRP A 736 -19.68 8.83 -24.32
CA TRP A 736 -20.95 9.05 -23.63
C TRP A 736 -20.96 8.27 -22.31
N LEU A 737 -22.08 8.24 -21.59
CA LEU A 737 -22.25 7.34 -20.44
C LEU A 737 -22.78 5.98 -20.89
N ASP A 738 -21.95 4.97 -20.74
CA ASP A 738 -22.26 3.59 -21.11
C ASP A 738 -23.16 2.93 -20.06
N GLY A 739 -22.93 3.22 -18.77
CA GLY A 739 -23.76 2.69 -17.69
C GLY A 739 -23.61 3.40 -16.35
N ILE A 740 -24.51 3.10 -15.42
CA ILE A 740 -24.56 3.71 -14.08
C ILE A 740 -25.06 2.73 -13.02
N ALA A 741 -24.47 2.79 -11.82
CA ALA A 741 -24.98 2.18 -10.60
C ALA A 741 -25.11 3.23 -9.48
N ILE A 742 -26.14 3.10 -8.66
CA ILE A 742 -26.49 4.03 -7.56
C ILE A 742 -25.93 3.47 -6.25
N MET A 743 -25.34 4.32 -5.41
CA MET A 743 -24.81 3.96 -4.09
C MET A 743 -25.56 4.71 -2.99
N THR A 744 -25.87 4.03 -1.88
CA THR A 744 -26.69 4.58 -0.79
C THR A 744 -25.97 4.66 0.56
N SER A 745 -26.56 5.40 1.51
CA SER A 745 -26.06 5.55 2.89
C SER A 745 -26.10 4.26 3.72
N LEU A 746 -26.82 3.23 3.27
CA LEU A 746 -26.80 1.89 3.87
C LEU A 746 -25.74 0.97 3.25
N GLY A 747 -24.86 1.50 2.38
CA GLY A 747 -23.82 0.72 1.70
C GLY A 747 -24.35 -0.15 0.55
N ARG A 748 -25.62 0.00 0.16
CA ARG A 748 -26.16 -0.70 -1.01
C ARG A 748 -25.60 -0.07 -2.28
N LYS A 749 -25.18 -0.90 -3.24
CA LYS A 749 -24.85 -0.52 -4.61
C LYS A 749 -25.78 -1.28 -5.55
N SER A 750 -26.44 -0.59 -6.48
CA SER A 750 -27.27 -1.23 -7.49
C SER A 750 -26.43 -2.04 -8.48
N GLN A 751 -27.08 -2.88 -9.30
CA GLN A 751 -26.47 -3.32 -10.55
C GLN A 751 -26.14 -2.13 -11.45
N VAL A 752 -25.23 -2.32 -12.41
CA VAL A 752 -24.96 -1.32 -13.46
C VAL A 752 -26.08 -1.41 -14.49
N PHE A 753 -26.86 -0.33 -14.63
CA PHE A 753 -27.84 -0.13 -15.69
C PHE A 753 -27.14 0.42 -16.94
N GLY A 754 -27.57 0.02 -18.14
CA GLY A 754 -26.82 0.25 -19.39
C GLY A 754 -25.78 -0.83 -19.66
N ASN A 755 -24.69 -0.49 -20.35
CA ASN A 755 -23.61 -1.40 -20.71
C ASN A 755 -22.56 -1.49 -19.57
N PRO A 756 -22.44 -2.65 -18.87
CA PRO A 756 -21.51 -2.81 -17.75
C PRO A 756 -20.04 -2.91 -18.18
N ASN A 757 -19.76 -3.07 -19.48
CA ASN A 757 -18.42 -3.24 -20.05
C ASN A 757 -17.98 -2.06 -20.94
N GLY A 758 -18.86 -1.11 -21.24
CA GLY A 758 -18.53 0.08 -22.03
C GLY A 758 -17.75 1.11 -21.22
N GLY A 759 -16.83 1.84 -21.87
CA GLY A 759 -16.11 2.96 -21.27
C GLY A 759 -15.24 2.62 -20.04
N SER A 760 -14.69 3.68 -19.43
CA SER A 760 -13.91 3.66 -18.19
C SER A 760 -14.81 3.81 -16.96
N GLY A 761 -14.53 3.11 -15.86
CA GLY A 761 -15.37 3.14 -14.65
C GLY A 761 -14.93 4.21 -13.64
N HIS A 762 -15.88 5.03 -13.17
CA HIS A 762 -15.65 6.17 -12.28
C HIS A 762 -16.54 6.10 -11.03
N THR A 763 -15.93 6.09 -9.85
CA THR A 763 -16.62 6.20 -8.56
C THR A 763 -16.76 7.68 -8.21
N VAL A 764 -18.00 8.16 -8.16
CA VAL A 764 -18.35 9.57 -7.89
C VAL A 764 -19.02 9.66 -6.52
N ILE A 765 -18.24 10.04 -5.51
CA ILE A 765 -18.68 10.22 -4.12
C ILE A 765 -18.19 11.60 -3.64
N PRO A 766 -19.04 12.45 -3.03
CA PRO A 766 -18.61 13.73 -2.49
C PRO A 766 -17.51 13.60 -1.43
N PRO A 767 -16.71 14.67 -1.23
CA PRO A 767 -15.76 14.72 -0.13
C PRO A 767 -16.44 14.69 1.24
N ARG A 768 -15.69 14.33 2.29
CA ARG A 768 -16.25 14.29 3.66
C ARG A 768 -16.79 15.65 4.08
N GLY A 769 -17.96 15.65 4.73
CA GLY A 769 -18.67 16.86 5.17
C GLY A 769 -19.73 17.37 4.18
N TYR A 770 -19.94 16.65 3.07
CA TYR A 770 -20.73 17.07 1.93
C TYR A 770 -21.61 15.94 1.38
N ASN A 771 -22.82 16.27 0.90
CA ASN A 771 -23.82 15.32 0.40
C ASN A 771 -24.09 15.50 -1.11
N ILE A 772 -25.13 14.84 -1.62
CA ILE A 772 -25.67 15.03 -2.99
C ILE A 772 -27.01 15.78 -2.92
N ALA A 773 -27.19 16.79 -3.78
CA ALA A 773 -28.49 17.45 -4.00
C ALA A 773 -28.91 17.54 -5.47
N GLY A 774 -28.19 16.91 -6.42
CA GLY A 774 -28.62 16.94 -7.82
C GLY A 774 -27.74 16.17 -8.79
N VAL A 775 -28.10 16.30 -10.07
CA VAL A 775 -27.40 15.79 -11.26
C VAL A 775 -27.51 16.86 -12.34
N SER A 776 -26.39 17.23 -12.95
CA SER A 776 -26.26 18.15 -14.09
C SER A 776 -25.76 17.38 -15.31
N GLY A 777 -25.46 18.04 -16.44
CA GLY A 777 -24.85 17.43 -17.60
C GLY A 777 -25.41 17.93 -18.93
N SER A 778 -25.26 17.12 -19.98
CA SER A 778 -25.73 17.46 -21.33
C SER A 778 -26.41 16.28 -22.03
N CYS A 779 -27.46 16.58 -22.80
CA CYS A 779 -28.30 15.58 -23.48
C CYS A 779 -28.49 15.96 -24.96
N ALA A 780 -28.34 15.00 -25.88
CA ALA A 780 -28.45 15.26 -27.32
C ALA A 780 -29.80 14.79 -27.93
N ALA A 781 -30.08 15.21 -29.17
CA ALA A 781 -31.30 14.87 -29.89
C ALA A 781 -31.42 13.35 -30.15
N TRP A 782 -30.34 12.72 -30.64
CA TRP A 782 -30.21 11.27 -30.70
C TRP A 782 -29.61 10.75 -29.38
N THR A 783 -30.06 9.55 -28.97
CA THR A 783 -29.74 8.82 -27.73
C THR A 783 -28.34 9.13 -27.18
N ARG A 784 -28.28 9.69 -25.96
CA ARG A 784 -27.21 9.60 -24.93
C ARG A 784 -27.29 10.80 -23.99
N CYS A 785 -27.32 10.52 -22.69
CA CYS A 785 -27.08 11.52 -21.67
C CYS A 785 -25.61 11.49 -21.22
N ARG A 786 -25.06 12.68 -20.99
CA ARG A 786 -23.69 12.90 -20.53
C ARG A 786 -23.77 13.53 -19.15
N ASN A 787 -24.05 12.69 -18.16
CA ASN A 787 -24.43 13.13 -16.82
C ASN A 787 -23.20 13.61 -16.06
N GLU A 788 -23.21 14.88 -15.65
CA GLU A 788 -22.43 15.38 -14.55
C GLU A 788 -23.19 15.00 -13.28
N ILE A 789 -22.76 13.99 -12.54
CA ILE A 789 -23.37 13.80 -11.23
C ILE A 789 -22.74 14.83 -10.34
N VAL A 790 -23.55 15.78 -9.88
CA VAL A 790 -23.13 16.89 -9.03
C VAL A 790 -23.58 16.60 -7.60
N PRO A 791 -22.74 15.94 -6.79
CA PRO A 791 -22.79 16.02 -5.36
C PRO A 791 -22.72 17.47 -4.86
N VAL A 792 -23.86 18.14 -4.90
CA VAL A 792 -24.08 19.48 -4.35
C VAL A 792 -23.70 19.41 -2.87
N PRO A 793 -22.57 20.00 -2.50
CA PRO A 793 -21.90 19.61 -1.29
C PRO A 793 -22.50 20.40 -0.12
N ARG A 794 -23.64 19.92 0.40
CA ARG A 794 -24.30 20.47 1.59
C ARG A 794 -23.36 20.33 2.79
N MET A 795 -22.94 21.44 3.40
CA MET A 795 -22.49 21.40 4.79
C MET A 795 -23.61 20.74 5.62
N ALA A 796 -23.34 19.55 6.15
CA ALA A 796 -24.25 18.90 7.08
C ALA A 796 -24.61 19.89 8.21
N GLN A 797 -25.89 19.94 8.57
CA GLN A 797 -26.41 20.95 9.49
C GLN A 797 -25.64 20.83 10.82
N GLN A 798 -24.84 21.86 11.15
CA GLN A 798 -23.75 21.72 12.11
C GLN A 798 -24.24 21.63 13.56
N ASN A 799 -24.53 20.42 14.04
CA ASN A 799 -24.51 20.11 15.47
C ASN A 799 -23.06 20.10 15.96
N LYS A 800 -22.48 21.31 16.15
CA LYS A 800 -21.08 21.56 16.51
C LYS A 800 -20.59 20.80 17.75
N HIS A 801 -21.49 20.34 18.62
CA HIS A 801 -21.17 19.54 19.80
C HIS A 801 -20.84 18.08 19.49
N LEU A 802 -21.65 17.40 18.66
CA LEU A 802 -21.57 15.95 18.47
C LEU A 802 -20.34 15.54 17.62
N ASP A 803 -20.04 16.34 16.61
CA ASP A 803 -18.93 16.10 15.68
C ASP A 803 -17.55 16.30 16.32
N LYS A 804 -17.46 17.13 17.37
CA LYS A 804 -16.19 17.35 18.08
C LYS A 804 -15.78 16.12 18.88
N GLN A 805 -16.75 15.37 19.43
CA GLN A 805 -16.49 14.08 20.08
C GLN A 805 -16.08 13.01 19.06
N LYS A 806 -16.81 12.88 17.94
CA LYS A 806 -16.45 11.91 16.89
C LYS A 806 -15.06 12.16 16.33
N ARG A 807 -14.68 13.42 16.04
CA ARG A 807 -13.33 13.76 15.54
C ARG A 807 -12.20 13.53 16.54
N LEU A 808 -12.49 13.43 17.84
CA LEU A 808 -11.51 13.03 18.85
C LEU A 808 -11.40 11.50 18.90
N LEU A 809 -12.52 10.77 18.86
CA LEU A 809 -12.58 9.31 18.94
C LEU A 809 -12.13 8.59 17.65
N GLU A 810 -12.41 9.14 16.47
CA GLU A 810 -12.09 8.54 15.17
C GLU A 810 -10.62 8.72 14.75
N LYS A 811 -9.79 9.41 15.56
CA LYS A 811 -8.48 9.90 15.07
C LYS A 811 -7.35 8.86 15.09
N ASP A 812 -7.48 7.75 15.82
CA ASP A 812 -6.49 6.66 15.84
C ASP A 812 -7.14 5.27 15.96
N THR A 813 -7.25 4.55 14.83
CA THR A 813 -7.76 3.18 14.76
C THR A 813 -6.65 2.15 14.95
N GLY A 814 -6.22 1.94 16.19
CA GLY A 814 -5.28 0.87 16.57
C GLY A 814 -5.77 0.08 17.78
N HIS A 815 -5.42 -1.21 17.88
CA HIS A 815 -5.98 -2.18 18.86
C HIS A 815 -5.76 -1.89 20.36
N PHE A 816 -5.18 -0.73 20.73
CA PHE A 816 -5.04 -0.25 22.10
C PHE A 816 -5.40 1.25 22.24
N SER A 817 -6.22 1.81 21.34
CA SER A 817 -6.47 3.27 21.29
C SER A 817 -7.10 3.83 22.57
N MET A 818 -7.94 3.08 23.29
CA MET A 818 -8.48 3.49 24.60
C MET A 818 -7.37 3.71 25.65
N ILE A 819 -6.37 2.81 25.70
CA ILE A 819 -5.24 2.91 26.64
C ILE A 819 -4.23 3.99 26.19
N LYS A 820 -4.13 4.26 24.89
CA LYS A 820 -3.33 5.37 24.34
C LYS A 820 -4.03 6.75 24.41
N MET A 821 -5.32 6.78 24.72
CA MET A 821 -6.08 8.02 24.95
C MET A 821 -5.91 8.56 26.36
N LEU A 822 -5.52 7.71 27.32
CA LEU A 822 -4.74 8.18 28.45
C LEU A 822 -3.34 8.52 27.92
N HIS A 823 -2.85 9.74 28.17
CA HIS A 823 -1.44 10.03 27.95
C HIS A 823 -0.58 9.10 28.81
N LEU A 824 0.68 8.87 28.41
CA LEU A 824 1.64 8.11 29.23
C LEU A 824 1.77 8.70 30.65
N ALA A 825 1.54 10.00 30.81
CA ALA A 825 1.45 10.66 32.11
C ALA A 825 0.21 10.25 32.92
N ASP A 826 -0.95 10.06 32.28
CA ASP A 826 -2.21 9.75 32.96
C ASP A 826 -2.17 8.32 33.52
N LEU A 827 -1.71 7.34 32.72
CA LEU A 827 -1.51 5.96 33.17
C LEU A 827 -0.46 5.83 34.30
N ILE A 828 0.60 6.63 34.25
CA ILE A 828 1.63 6.68 35.31
C ILE A 828 1.11 7.38 36.57
N THR A 829 0.14 8.30 36.45
CA THR A 829 -0.46 9.01 37.60
C THR A 829 -1.57 8.20 38.27
N GLU A 830 -2.34 7.42 37.51
CA GLU A 830 -3.35 6.48 38.04
C GLU A 830 -2.71 5.34 38.86
N LEU A 831 -1.46 4.98 38.54
CA LEU A 831 -0.70 3.93 39.24
C LEU A 831 0.21 4.44 40.37
N ASN A 832 0.68 5.69 40.33
CA ASN A 832 1.55 6.29 41.35
C ASN A 832 0.81 7.35 42.19
N GLY A 833 -0.19 6.92 42.95
CA GLY A 833 -0.89 7.73 43.95
C GLY A 833 -0.04 8.10 45.18
N THR A 834 1.27 8.33 45.02
CA THR A 834 2.14 8.83 46.09
C THR A 834 3.36 9.58 45.51
N LEU A 835 3.45 10.87 45.86
CA LEU A 835 4.57 11.80 45.66
C LEU A 835 4.77 12.51 44.29
N TYR A 836 4.79 13.85 44.42
CA TYR A 836 5.28 14.91 43.52
C TYR A 836 4.50 15.31 42.26
N THR A 837 4.08 16.58 42.31
CA THR A 837 3.43 17.38 41.26
C THR A 837 4.44 17.92 40.24
N ASN A 838 4.06 17.99 38.95
CA ASN A 838 4.38 19.10 38.03
C ASN A 838 3.84 18.89 36.60
N SER A 839 2.51 18.97 36.39
CA SER A 839 1.94 19.22 35.05
C SER A 839 0.56 19.90 35.12
N LEU A 840 0.47 21.12 34.57
CA LEU A 840 -0.64 22.06 34.83
C LEU A 840 -1.87 21.89 33.91
N HIS A 841 -2.12 20.72 33.32
CA HIS A 841 -3.37 20.44 32.58
C HIS A 841 -4.16 19.19 33.05
N ALA A 842 -3.60 18.32 33.90
CA ALA A 842 -4.23 17.03 34.30
C ALA A 842 -5.17 17.10 35.52
N GLN A 843 -5.29 18.27 36.16
CA GLN A 843 -5.66 18.34 37.59
C GLN A 843 -7.13 18.09 37.95
N SER A 844 -8.07 18.18 37.00
CA SER A 844 -9.47 17.78 37.21
C SER A 844 -9.75 16.31 36.89
N ILE A 845 -8.82 15.65 36.19
CA ILE A 845 -8.91 14.21 35.93
C ILE A 845 -8.37 13.43 37.15
N LEU A 846 -7.34 13.98 37.83
CA LEU A 846 -6.88 13.46 39.14
C LEU A 846 -8.02 13.36 40.16
N THR A 847 -8.71 14.46 40.44
CA THR A 847 -9.72 14.55 41.51
C THR A 847 -10.92 13.63 41.28
N ASN A 848 -11.32 13.41 40.03
CA ASN A 848 -12.45 12.53 39.71
C ASN A 848 -12.02 11.05 39.75
N GLY A 849 -10.75 10.76 39.44
CA GLY A 849 -10.11 9.48 39.74
C GLY A 849 -10.05 9.19 41.24
N GLU A 850 -9.73 10.20 42.08
CA GLU A 850 -9.69 10.08 43.54
C GLU A 850 -11.09 9.80 44.14
N SER A 851 -12.14 10.48 43.65
CA SER A 851 -13.53 10.17 44.06
C SER A 851 -13.95 8.75 43.66
N GLY A 852 -13.73 8.36 42.40
CA GLY A 852 -14.06 7.00 41.92
C GLY A 852 -13.27 5.91 42.65
N PHE A 853 -12.00 6.17 42.97
CA PHE A 853 -11.15 5.29 43.80
C PHE A 853 -11.73 5.10 45.20
N CYS A 854 -12.20 6.16 45.86
CA CYS A 854 -12.90 6.05 47.15
C CYS A 854 -14.17 5.19 47.05
N GLY A 855 -14.98 5.36 46.00
CA GLY A 855 -16.16 4.54 45.75
C GLY A 855 -15.83 3.04 45.59
N VAL A 856 -14.82 2.72 44.77
CA VAL A 856 -14.36 1.34 44.55
C VAL A 856 -13.74 0.74 45.83
N MET A 857 -12.96 1.50 46.59
CA MET A 857 -12.40 1.04 47.88
C MET A 857 -13.47 0.84 48.96
N SER A 858 -14.58 1.59 48.90
CA SER A 858 -15.75 1.33 49.73
C SER A 858 -16.41 -0.01 49.38
N VAL A 859 -16.57 -0.31 48.09
CA VAL A 859 -17.11 -1.60 47.59
C VAL A 859 -16.20 -2.76 47.99
N PHE A 860 -14.88 -2.68 47.76
CA PHE A 860 -13.96 -3.75 48.16
C PHE A 860 -13.87 -3.94 49.68
N SER A 861 -13.95 -2.87 50.47
CA SER A 861 -14.01 -2.96 51.93
C SER A 861 -15.29 -3.65 52.41
N SER A 862 -16.43 -3.35 51.77
CA SER A 862 -17.71 -4.04 52.02
C SER A 862 -17.65 -5.53 51.67
N MET A 863 -17.06 -5.89 50.52
CA MET A 863 -16.85 -7.28 50.12
C MET A 863 -15.89 -8.02 51.06
N ARG A 864 -14.82 -7.36 51.53
CA ARG A 864 -13.90 -7.92 52.54
C ARG A 864 -14.59 -8.17 53.88
N TYR A 865 -15.56 -7.35 54.28
CA TYR A 865 -16.39 -7.63 55.44
C TYR A 865 -17.24 -8.89 55.24
N CYS A 866 -17.85 -9.07 54.06
CA CYS A 866 -18.64 -10.27 53.74
C CYS A 866 -17.83 -11.57 53.68
N LEU A 867 -16.52 -11.50 53.38
CA LEU A 867 -15.62 -12.66 53.28
C LEU A 867 -14.84 -12.94 54.57
N GLY A 868 -14.82 -11.99 55.52
CA GLY A 868 -14.10 -12.11 56.79
C GLY A 868 -14.99 -12.62 57.94
N PRO A 869 -14.41 -12.83 59.14
CA PRO A 869 -15.20 -13.14 60.33
C PRO A 869 -16.10 -11.95 60.70
N PRO A 870 -17.37 -12.16 61.12
CA PRO A 870 -18.33 -11.08 61.40
C PRO A 870 -17.87 -10.03 62.42
N SER A 871 -16.93 -10.39 63.30
CA SER A 871 -16.30 -9.50 64.30
C SER A 871 -15.30 -8.49 63.73
N ALA A 872 -14.91 -8.62 62.46
CA ALA A 872 -13.94 -7.74 61.80
C ALA A 872 -14.58 -6.42 61.29
N HIS A 873 -15.25 -5.68 62.19
CA HIS A 873 -15.96 -4.43 61.86
C HIS A 873 -15.06 -3.35 61.22
N ALA A 874 -13.73 -3.44 61.35
CA ALA A 874 -12.78 -2.50 60.75
C ALA A 874 -12.97 -2.34 59.23
N ASN A 875 -13.25 -3.43 58.51
CA ASN A 875 -13.52 -3.37 57.06
C ASN A 875 -14.84 -2.64 56.75
N LEU A 876 -15.84 -2.77 57.62
CA LEU A 876 -17.14 -2.12 57.46
C LEU A 876 -17.06 -0.62 57.78
N TRP A 877 -16.31 -0.25 58.81
CA TRP A 877 -15.97 1.15 59.11
C TRP A 877 -15.17 1.80 57.98
N ALA A 878 -14.18 1.10 57.40
CA ALA A 878 -13.45 1.59 56.24
C ALA A 878 -14.39 1.82 55.03
N ALA A 879 -15.30 0.87 54.75
CA ALA A 879 -16.28 1.01 53.69
C ALA A 879 -17.15 2.27 53.86
N LEU A 880 -17.65 2.51 55.07
CA LEU A 880 -18.48 3.67 55.38
C LEU A 880 -17.70 4.99 55.39
N ALA A 881 -16.42 4.98 55.78
CA ALA A 881 -15.56 6.16 55.80
C ALA A 881 -15.15 6.66 54.40
N PHE A 882 -14.95 5.76 53.44
CA PHE A 882 -14.52 6.16 52.08
C PHE A 882 -15.57 7.00 51.33
N MET A 883 -16.87 6.84 51.61
CA MET A 883 -17.92 7.61 50.91
C MET A 883 -17.87 9.13 51.24
N PRO A 884 -17.77 9.57 52.52
CA PRO A 884 -17.46 10.95 52.87
C PRO A 884 -16.16 11.51 52.26
N PHE A 885 -15.10 10.69 52.15
CA PHE A 885 -13.87 11.11 51.46
C PHE A 885 -14.11 11.36 49.96
N GLY A 886 -14.90 10.51 49.29
CA GLY A 886 -15.32 10.76 47.91
C GLY A 886 -16.00 12.12 47.71
N LEU A 887 -16.88 12.53 48.63
CA LEU A 887 -17.53 13.86 48.59
C LEU A 887 -16.55 15.01 48.76
N PHE A 888 -15.51 14.83 49.57
CA PHE A 888 -14.47 15.85 49.74
C PHE A 888 -13.71 16.09 48.41
N PHE A 889 -13.42 15.03 47.65
CA PHE A 889 -12.77 15.13 46.35
C PHE A 889 -13.70 15.70 45.24
N ASP A 890 -14.97 15.27 45.18
CA ASP A 890 -15.99 15.88 44.29
C ASP A 890 -16.11 17.40 44.51
N PHE A 891 -16.27 17.83 45.76
CA PHE A 891 -16.36 19.26 46.10
C PHE A 891 -15.09 20.04 45.71
N MET A 892 -13.92 19.39 45.73
CA MET A 892 -12.67 19.98 45.24
C MET A 892 -12.64 20.10 43.71
N ASP A 893 -13.05 19.09 42.94
CA ASP A 893 -13.11 19.21 41.47
C ASP A 893 -14.06 20.33 41.05
N GLY A 894 -15.24 20.38 41.66
CA GLY A 894 -16.23 21.42 41.45
C GLY A 894 -15.72 22.84 41.73
N LYS A 895 -14.66 23.02 42.55
CA LYS A 895 -13.95 24.30 42.73
C LYS A 895 -12.84 24.51 41.71
N VAL A 896 -12.01 23.50 41.45
CA VAL A 896 -10.87 23.56 40.50
C VAL A 896 -11.35 23.83 39.06
N ALA A 897 -12.42 23.14 38.62
CA ALA A 897 -13.04 23.36 37.32
C ALA A 897 -13.57 24.79 37.15
N ARG A 898 -14.21 25.35 38.20
CA ARG A 898 -14.69 26.75 38.22
C ARG A 898 -13.55 27.76 38.15
N TRP A 899 -12.42 27.51 38.82
CA TRP A 899 -11.24 28.38 38.78
C TRP A 899 -10.61 28.43 37.38
N ARG A 900 -10.58 27.30 36.65
CA ARG A 900 -9.89 27.17 35.36
C ARG A 900 -10.70 27.59 34.11
N LYS A 901 -12.01 27.87 34.24
CA LYS A 901 -12.92 28.31 33.14
C LYS A 901 -12.91 27.41 31.88
N LYS A 902 -12.50 26.15 31.98
CA LYS A 902 -12.49 25.15 30.91
C LYS A 902 -13.09 23.85 31.43
N SER A 903 -14.21 23.42 30.86
CA SER A 903 -14.77 22.08 31.08
C SER A 903 -14.62 21.22 29.82
N SER A 904 -14.35 19.93 30.01
CA SER A 904 -14.31 18.93 28.93
C SER A 904 -15.54 18.02 29.05
N LEU A 905 -16.20 17.71 27.93
CA LEU A 905 -17.39 16.83 27.95
C LEU A 905 -17.03 15.42 28.43
N MET A 906 -15.83 14.92 28.11
CA MET A 906 -15.33 13.64 28.61
C MET A 906 -15.13 13.66 30.14
N GLY A 907 -14.72 14.81 30.70
CA GLY A 907 -14.62 14.99 32.15
C GLY A 907 -15.99 14.91 32.81
N GLN A 908 -17.04 15.49 32.20
CA GLN A 908 -18.41 15.47 32.75
C GLN A 908 -19.04 14.07 32.76
N GLU A 909 -18.78 13.25 31.74
CA GLU A 909 -19.25 11.85 31.74
C GLU A 909 -18.46 10.98 32.73
N LEU A 910 -17.15 11.21 32.90
CA LEU A 910 -16.32 10.51 33.91
C LEU A 910 -16.71 10.90 35.34
N ASP A 911 -16.96 12.18 35.59
CA ASP A 911 -17.50 12.75 36.84
C ASP A 911 -18.81 12.05 37.22
N SER A 912 -19.76 11.96 36.28
CA SER A 912 -21.02 11.24 36.47
C SER A 912 -20.85 9.74 36.75
N LEU A 913 -19.84 9.09 36.17
CA LEU A 913 -19.54 7.68 36.46
C LEU A 913 -18.91 7.49 37.84
N ALA A 914 -18.03 8.40 38.27
CA ALA A 914 -17.46 8.39 39.62
C ALA A 914 -18.56 8.61 40.68
N ASP A 915 -19.45 9.59 40.47
CA ASP A 915 -20.61 9.86 41.31
C ASP A 915 -21.55 8.66 41.47
N LEU A 916 -21.82 7.95 40.36
CA LEU A 916 -22.65 6.74 40.39
C LEU A 916 -22.03 5.64 41.24
N ILE A 917 -20.71 5.45 41.15
CA ILE A 917 -20.01 4.44 41.96
C ILE A 917 -20.03 4.88 43.43
N SER A 918 -19.53 6.07 43.75
CA SER A 918 -19.34 6.56 45.12
C SER A 918 -20.64 6.80 45.91
N PHE A 919 -21.72 7.25 45.24
CA PHE A 919 -22.97 7.64 45.91
C PHE A 919 -24.20 6.83 45.49
N GLY A 920 -24.09 5.99 44.45
CA GLY A 920 -25.13 5.01 44.08
C GLY A 920 -24.74 3.59 44.50
N VAL A 921 -23.62 3.08 43.98
CA VAL A 921 -23.20 1.68 44.18
C VAL A 921 -22.65 1.44 45.58
N SER A 922 -21.71 2.25 46.07
CA SER A 922 -21.06 2.04 47.36
C SER A 922 -22.04 2.01 48.55
N PRO A 923 -23.06 2.91 48.66
CA PRO A 923 -24.07 2.80 49.72
C PRO A 923 -24.90 1.52 49.63
N ALA A 924 -25.25 1.07 48.42
CA ALA A 924 -26.04 -0.15 48.23
C ALA A 924 -25.25 -1.42 48.59
N VAL A 925 -23.96 -1.48 48.24
CA VAL A 925 -23.08 -2.59 48.60
C VAL A 925 -22.76 -2.58 50.10
N ALA A 926 -22.60 -1.41 50.74
CA ALA A 926 -22.45 -1.30 52.18
C ALA A 926 -23.70 -1.78 52.95
N ALA A 927 -24.90 -1.48 52.44
CA ALA A 927 -26.17 -2.00 52.97
C ALA A 927 -26.26 -3.54 52.89
N PHE A 928 -25.90 -4.13 51.75
CA PHE A 928 -25.81 -5.58 51.60
C PHE A 928 -24.78 -6.20 52.56
N ALA A 929 -23.64 -5.55 52.75
CA ALA A 929 -22.61 -6.00 53.68
C ALA A 929 -23.09 -5.99 55.15
N ILE A 930 -23.86 -4.96 55.54
CA ILE A 930 -24.46 -4.82 56.88
C ILE A 930 -25.46 -5.94 57.20
N GLY A 931 -26.21 -6.46 56.23
CA GLY A 931 -27.17 -7.55 56.46
C GLY A 931 -28.37 -7.61 55.51
N LEU A 932 -28.55 -6.62 54.64
CA LEU A 932 -29.68 -6.51 53.73
C LEU A 932 -29.50 -7.43 52.51
N ARG A 933 -29.68 -8.74 52.74
CA ARG A 933 -29.28 -9.84 51.82
C ARG A 933 -30.45 -10.69 51.30
N THR A 934 -31.70 -10.31 51.57
CA THR A 934 -32.85 -11.06 51.06
C THR A 934 -33.06 -10.82 49.55
N PRO A 935 -33.78 -11.70 48.82
CA PRO A 935 -34.05 -11.50 47.40
C PRO A 935 -34.76 -10.18 47.07
N VAL A 936 -35.62 -9.70 47.98
CA VAL A 936 -36.36 -8.44 47.83
C VAL A 936 -35.46 -7.24 48.16
N ASP A 937 -34.59 -7.34 49.17
CA ASP A 937 -33.59 -6.29 49.46
C ASP A 937 -32.71 -6.03 48.23
N HIS A 938 -32.26 -7.08 47.53
CA HIS A 938 -31.48 -6.96 46.30
C HIS A 938 -32.23 -6.18 45.20
N LEU A 939 -33.52 -6.43 45.03
CA LEU A 939 -34.36 -5.74 44.04
C LEU A 939 -34.47 -4.25 44.37
N PHE A 940 -34.71 -3.90 45.64
CA PHE A 940 -34.83 -2.51 46.07
C PHE A 940 -33.50 -1.74 46.09
N LEU A 941 -32.39 -2.39 46.48
CA LEU A 941 -31.05 -1.82 46.37
C LEU A 941 -30.65 -1.60 44.91
N THR A 942 -30.99 -2.53 44.01
CA THR A 942 -30.80 -2.37 42.55
C THR A 942 -31.63 -1.21 42.01
N PHE A 943 -32.89 -1.10 42.43
CA PHE A 943 -33.77 0.02 42.05
C PHE A 943 -33.19 1.39 42.46
N PHE A 944 -32.60 1.49 43.66
CA PHE A 944 -31.91 2.70 44.11
C PHE A 944 -30.73 3.08 43.20
N VAL A 945 -29.88 2.10 42.82
CA VAL A 945 -28.75 2.34 41.89
C VAL A 945 -29.25 2.80 40.51
N LEU A 946 -30.34 2.20 40.00
CA LEU A 946 -30.96 2.59 38.73
C LEU A 946 -31.58 4.00 38.78
N CYS A 947 -32.15 4.40 39.93
CA CYS A 947 -32.59 5.77 40.18
C CYS A 947 -31.41 6.76 40.15
N GLY A 948 -30.26 6.42 40.74
CA GLY A 948 -29.03 7.21 40.66
C GLY A 948 -28.53 7.36 39.21
N LEU A 949 -28.42 6.24 38.47
CA LEU A 949 -28.01 6.21 37.06
C LEU A 949 -28.91 7.09 36.18
N THR A 950 -30.24 6.95 36.32
CA THR A 950 -31.20 7.75 35.53
C THR A 950 -31.18 9.23 35.91
N ARG A 951 -30.94 9.57 37.18
CA ARG A 951 -30.77 10.95 37.64
C ARG A 951 -29.53 11.62 37.03
N LEU A 952 -28.41 10.92 36.97
CA LEU A 952 -27.15 11.41 36.39
C LEU A 952 -27.25 11.54 34.86
N ALA A 953 -27.74 10.52 34.17
CA ALA A 953 -27.98 10.57 32.73
C ALA A 953 -28.93 11.72 32.34
N ARG A 954 -30.01 11.94 33.12
CA ARG A 954 -30.93 13.07 32.90
C ARG A 954 -30.26 14.42 33.19
N PHE A 955 -29.33 14.50 34.14
CA PHE A 955 -28.59 15.72 34.42
C PHE A 955 -27.70 16.12 33.24
N ASN A 956 -26.90 15.19 32.70
CA ASN A 956 -26.01 15.46 31.56
C ASN A 956 -26.79 15.94 30.31
N ILE A 957 -27.96 15.35 30.06
CA ILE A 957 -28.84 15.74 28.95
C ILE A 957 -29.57 17.08 29.18
N THR A 958 -29.95 17.40 30.43
CA THR A 958 -30.67 18.66 30.73
C THR A 958 -29.72 19.87 30.82
N VAL A 959 -28.49 19.70 31.33
CA VAL A 959 -27.46 20.76 31.33
C VAL A 959 -27.13 21.26 29.91
N ALA A 960 -27.27 20.40 28.90
CA ALA A 960 -27.09 20.76 27.49
C ALA A 960 -28.27 21.54 26.87
N ASN A 961 -29.46 21.50 27.47
CA ASN A 961 -30.72 21.94 26.82
C ASN A 961 -31.56 22.97 27.63
N VAL A 962 -31.19 23.31 28.87
CA VAL A 962 -31.91 24.33 29.66
C VAL A 962 -31.64 25.75 29.12
N PRO A 963 -32.67 26.55 28.77
CA PRO A 963 -32.51 27.96 28.44
C PRO A 963 -31.91 28.75 29.60
N LYS A 964 -30.98 29.65 29.30
CA LYS A 964 -30.35 30.54 30.28
C LYS A 964 -31.02 31.91 30.20
N ASP A 965 -31.62 32.36 31.30
CA ASP A 965 -32.06 33.75 31.44
C ASP A 965 -30.88 34.73 31.28
N ALA A 966 -31.16 36.01 31.04
CA ALA A 966 -30.16 37.05 30.71
C ALA A 966 -29.04 37.29 31.76
N THR A 967 -29.11 36.65 32.94
CA THR A 967 -28.06 36.66 33.97
C THR A 967 -27.41 35.28 34.23
N GLY A 968 -27.76 34.25 33.44
CA GLY A 968 -26.96 33.02 33.29
C GLY A 968 -27.08 31.95 34.38
N LYS A 969 -28.03 32.04 35.32
CA LYS A 969 -28.23 31.05 36.40
C LYS A 969 -29.58 30.33 36.32
N SER A 970 -29.56 29.00 36.37
CA SER A 970 -30.75 28.14 36.57
C SER A 970 -31.24 28.23 38.02
N LYS A 971 -32.50 28.58 38.27
CA LYS A 971 -33.00 28.90 39.64
C LYS A 971 -33.13 27.69 40.60
N TYR A 972 -33.40 26.48 40.10
CA TYR A 972 -33.65 25.29 40.94
C TYR A 972 -33.01 24.02 40.35
N PHE A 973 -32.88 22.97 41.16
CA PHE A 973 -32.68 21.58 40.74
C PHE A 973 -34.00 20.81 40.88
N GLU A 974 -34.33 19.95 39.91
CA GLU A 974 -35.35 18.90 40.07
C GLU A 974 -34.76 17.67 40.77
N GLY A 975 -35.42 17.17 41.81
CA GLY A 975 -35.01 15.99 42.58
C GLY A 975 -33.76 16.18 43.45
N THR A 976 -33.55 15.29 44.42
CA THR A 976 -32.39 15.35 45.33
C THR A 976 -31.05 15.10 44.59
N PRO A 977 -29.94 15.76 44.98
CA PRO A 977 -28.60 15.44 44.51
C PRO A 977 -28.17 14.02 44.93
N ILE A 978 -27.38 13.31 44.11
CA ILE A 978 -26.95 11.95 44.44
C ILE A 978 -26.14 11.85 45.76
N PRO A 979 -25.30 12.82 46.18
CA PRO A 979 -24.60 12.76 47.46
C PRO A 979 -25.51 12.81 48.70
N THR A 980 -26.83 13.04 48.55
CA THR A 980 -27.78 12.89 49.66
C THR A 980 -27.83 11.46 50.22
N SER A 981 -27.36 10.46 49.47
CA SER A 981 -27.19 9.08 49.97
C SER A 981 -26.19 8.95 51.14
N LEU A 982 -25.32 9.94 51.36
CA LEU A 982 -24.46 10.00 52.55
C LEU A 982 -25.24 10.11 53.86
N SER A 983 -26.47 10.62 53.84
CA SER A 983 -27.35 10.56 55.01
C SER A 983 -27.70 9.11 55.40
N ILE A 984 -27.85 8.23 54.41
CA ILE A 984 -28.07 6.79 54.60
C ILE A 984 -26.74 6.13 55.05
N ALA A 985 -25.60 6.53 54.50
CA ALA A 985 -24.29 6.05 54.97
C ALA A 985 -24.01 6.43 56.44
N ALA A 986 -24.39 7.65 56.86
CA ALA A 986 -24.30 8.08 58.25
C ALA A 986 -25.24 7.28 59.18
N LEU A 987 -26.47 6.98 58.73
CA LEU A 987 -27.40 6.13 59.46
C LEU A 987 -26.89 4.68 59.59
N MET A 988 -26.30 4.13 58.52
CA MET A 988 -25.64 2.83 58.54
C MET A 988 -24.44 2.81 59.49
N SER A 989 -23.63 3.88 59.52
CA SER A 989 -22.55 4.06 60.50
C SER A 989 -23.05 4.09 61.94
N TYR A 990 -24.20 4.72 62.20
CA TYR A 990 -24.85 4.67 63.50
C TYR A 990 -25.29 3.24 63.87
N TRP A 991 -25.87 2.47 62.94
CA TRP A 991 -26.22 1.06 63.17
C TRP A 991 -24.99 0.21 63.53
N VAL A 992 -23.88 0.38 62.81
CA VAL A 992 -22.60 -0.29 63.12
C VAL A 992 -22.10 0.10 64.52
N SER A 993 -22.22 1.37 64.92
CA SER A 993 -21.85 1.83 66.28
C SER A 993 -22.70 1.24 67.41
N LYS A 994 -23.91 0.75 67.10
CA LYS A 994 -24.84 0.09 68.03
C LYS A 994 -24.81 -1.44 67.94
N GLY A 995 -24.01 -2.02 67.05
CA GLY A 995 -23.99 -3.46 66.78
C GLY A 995 -25.23 -3.98 66.04
N TRP A 996 -26.05 -3.10 65.46
CA TRP A 996 -27.29 -3.43 64.76
C TRP A 996 -27.02 -3.87 63.32
N ILE A 997 -26.35 -5.01 63.18
CA ILE A 997 -25.92 -5.60 61.91
C ILE A 997 -26.27 -7.10 61.88
N LEU A 998 -26.28 -7.67 60.67
CA LEU A 998 -26.66 -9.05 60.38
C LEU A 998 -28.04 -9.35 60.98
N ASP A 999 -28.15 -10.33 61.88
CA ASP A 999 -29.42 -10.76 62.47
C ASP A 999 -30.05 -9.69 63.41
N ASN A 1000 -29.31 -8.62 63.74
CA ASN A 1000 -29.75 -7.52 64.60
C ASN A 1000 -30.01 -6.20 63.82
N VAL A 1001 -30.25 -6.27 62.51
CA VAL A 1001 -30.63 -5.09 61.70
C VAL A 1001 -31.95 -4.48 62.24
N PRO A 1002 -32.08 -3.13 62.33
CA PRO A 1002 -33.27 -2.51 62.88
C PRO A 1002 -34.54 -2.86 62.09
N LEU A 1003 -35.67 -3.02 62.80
CA LEU A 1003 -36.96 -3.48 62.28
C LEU A 1003 -37.02 -4.95 61.81
N GLY A 1004 -35.91 -5.70 61.85
CA GLY A 1004 -35.86 -7.14 61.54
C GLY A 1004 -36.25 -7.48 60.09
N THR A 1005 -36.54 -8.77 59.85
CA THR A 1005 -37.13 -9.23 58.59
C THR A 1005 -38.65 -9.41 58.70
N VAL A 1006 -39.36 -9.05 57.63
CA VAL A 1006 -40.80 -9.26 57.47
C VAL A 1006 -41.03 -10.34 56.42
N ALA A 1007 -42.10 -11.13 56.60
CA ALA A 1007 -42.45 -12.29 55.75
C ALA A 1007 -41.39 -13.42 55.74
N THR A 1008 -40.79 -13.67 56.90
CA THR A 1008 -39.79 -14.71 57.17
C THR A 1008 -40.22 -16.09 56.66
N GLY A 1009 -39.32 -16.75 55.92
CA GLY A 1009 -39.58 -18.08 55.35
C GLY A 1009 -40.43 -18.09 54.07
N THR A 1010 -40.71 -16.93 53.47
CA THR A 1010 -41.34 -16.83 52.14
C THR A 1010 -40.37 -16.26 51.11
N SER A 1011 -40.63 -16.46 49.82
CA SER A 1011 -39.83 -15.84 48.74
C SER A 1011 -39.90 -14.30 48.69
N PHE A 1012 -40.74 -13.69 49.53
CA PHE A 1012 -40.91 -12.23 49.67
C PHE A 1012 -40.33 -11.70 50.98
N GLU A 1013 -39.49 -12.46 51.69
CA GLU A 1013 -38.79 -11.98 52.88
C GLU A 1013 -37.97 -10.71 52.56
N PHE A 1014 -38.09 -9.67 53.39
CA PHE A 1014 -37.39 -8.39 53.21
C PHE A 1014 -37.18 -7.63 54.52
N HIS A 1015 -36.22 -6.72 54.56
CA HIS A 1015 -36.01 -5.81 55.68
C HIS A 1015 -36.74 -4.47 55.45
N PRO A 1016 -37.62 -4.02 56.36
CA PRO A 1016 -38.36 -2.75 56.20
C PRO A 1016 -37.46 -1.52 56.01
N VAL A 1017 -36.24 -1.54 56.58
CA VAL A 1017 -35.26 -0.46 56.43
C VAL A 1017 -34.79 -0.23 54.99
N VAL A 1018 -34.93 -1.20 54.07
CA VAL A 1018 -34.59 -0.99 52.64
C VAL A 1018 -35.57 -0.03 51.97
N GLY A 1019 -36.76 0.18 52.54
CA GLY A 1019 -37.68 1.23 52.11
C GLY A 1019 -37.05 2.64 52.11
N LEU A 1020 -36.02 2.89 52.93
CA LEU A 1020 -35.24 4.14 52.92
C LEU A 1020 -34.47 4.35 51.60
N PHE A 1021 -33.91 3.28 51.03
CA PHE A 1021 -33.23 3.32 49.73
C PHE A 1021 -34.23 3.56 48.59
N VAL A 1022 -35.39 2.91 48.63
CA VAL A 1022 -36.48 3.12 47.65
C VAL A 1022 -36.98 4.57 47.71
N LEU A 1023 -37.26 5.09 48.90
CA LEU A 1023 -37.69 6.47 49.11
C LEU A 1023 -36.65 7.48 48.59
N SER A 1024 -35.37 7.24 48.88
CA SER A 1024 -34.26 8.06 48.39
C SER A 1024 -34.17 8.06 46.85
N GLY A 1025 -34.28 6.88 46.21
CA GLY A 1025 -34.30 6.76 44.74
C GLY A 1025 -35.48 7.49 44.09
N ILE A 1026 -36.67 7.44 44.71
CA ILE A 1026 -37.85 8.20 44.27
C ILE A 1026 -37.61 9.71 44.44
N MET A 1027 -37.01 10.15 45.54
CA MET A 1027 -36.68 11.57 45.74
C MET A 1027 -35.63 12.09 44.74
N MET A 1028 -34.65 11.27 44.36
CA MET A 1028 -33.65 11.62 43.35
C MET A 1028 -34.28 11.82 41.96
N THR A 1029 -35.27 11.01 41.60
CA THR A 1029 -35.90 10.99 40.27
C THR A 1029 -37.16 11.86 40.15
N SER A 1030 -37.70 12.36 41.27
CA SER A 1030 -38.91 13.19 41.32
C SER A 1030 -38.79 14.51 40.56
N LYS A 1031 -39.81 14.83 39.75
CA LYS A 1031 -39.98 16.14 39.09
C LYS A 1031 -40.64 17.20 39.97
N THR A 1032 -41.27 16.80 41.08
CA THR A 1032 -42.07 17.71 41.92
C THR A 1032 -41.20 18.41 42.97
N ILE A 1033 -40.10 17.77 43.39
CA ILE A 1033 -39.17 18.30 44.37
C ILE A 1033 -38.24 19.32 43.69
N HIS A 1034 -38.33 20.57 44.12
CA HIS A 1034 -37.52 21.68 43.62
C HIS A 1034 -36.58 22.19 44.72
N ILE A 1035 -35.27 21.93 44.58
CA ILE A 1035 -34.26 22.37 45.55
C ILE A 1035 -33.58 23.65 45.02
N PRO A 1036 -33.57 24.76 45.79
CA PRO A 1036 -32.91 25.99 45.36
C PRO A 1036 -31.40 25.79 45.24
N LYS A 1037 -30.78 26.44 44.24
CA LYS A 1037 -29.32 26.42 44.09
C LYS A 1037 -28.68 27.48 45.00
N PRO A 1038 -27.63 27.15 45.78
CA PRO A 1038 -26.81 28.14 46.46
C PRO A 1038 -25.93 28.96 45.49
#